data_AF-A0A848U861-F1
#
_entry.id   AF-A0A848U861-F1
#
_cell.length_a   1.000
_cell.length_b   1.000
_cell.length_c   1.000
_cell.angle_alpha   90.00
_cell.angle_beta   90.00
_cell.angle_gamma   90.00
#
_symmetry.space_group_name_H-M   'P 1'
#
loop_
_entity.id
_entity.type
_entity.pdbx_description
1 polymer ?
#
loop_
_entity_poly.entity_id
_entity_poly.type
_entity_poly.pdbx_seq_one_letter_code
_entity_poly.pdbx_strand_id
1 'polypeptide(L)'
;MFALIRKYPFAILFSVLLHVGIVALLVLKLNREPSSAGLDLTGEAPIQAVAVSEADIQAEVERLKQREERQAQEALEQQQALESTVAALEAAREAAESRLREAEELTEQQRTASEQEKQRIVELQQQATELEQQRELQRERAAREQAELEALRQQEASLTERQVLEREATLERLRQERLREEERISAAQQRLEQETQRIDEARRQADEERERLSEVQREAEERTRQLQEEARIAAEEKARAAEEKARLEEQARLAELEKRRLQEEARLAEQERQEALRATREAEAERERIERERIEAREAEERAAAERERVEAAAEKQRLEEELAAERAERERLAAEAEAARLAEQLKVEEAERLERERLAALEALAAAEAEAAEAARVAEEARQAEEARLAEEARVAEEARQVEEARVAEEARQAEEARVAEEARVAEEARQAEEARVAEEARAAEEARQVEEARVAEEARAAEEARQAEEARVAEEARAAEEARRKADEEKAAEEAREAEEAKAAEEARVAEEARKVAEARAAEEARLAEEKKAEEERRAEAERLAAAAAAEQTRLAEEAARLAALATEENAQLLRQQQRELLRLRGLYFNSIRQRVERSWRKPPGLTGKVNCTVSVLQSVGGEVLKVEVEECEGGNAALRKSVENAVRAASPLPAAPDPKLFDRRVKFYFRPS
;
A
#
# COMPACT_ATOMS: atom_id res chain seq x y z
N MET A 1 3.08 48.66 -25.98
CA MET A 1 4.17 48.66 -24.96
C MET A 1 3.92 49.65 -23.83
N PHE A 2 3.94 50.98 -24.03
CA PHE A 2 3.85 51.97 -22.94
C PHE A 2 2.68 51.79 -21.94
N ALA A 3 1.51 51.31 -22.39
CA ALA A 3 0.38 51.02 -21.50
C ALA A 3 0.65 49.86 -20.51
N LEU A 4 1.42 48.84 -20.90
CA LEU A 4 1.81 47.75 -19.99
C LEU A 4 2.81 48.23 -18.94
N ILE A 5 3.79 49.03 -19.36
CA ILE A 5 4.83 49.60 -18.48
C ILE A 5 4.20 50.44 -17.35
N ARG A 6 3.12 51.17 -17.65
CA ARG A 6 2.41 51.99 -16.66
C ARG A 6 1.51 51.18 -15.72
N LYS A 7 1.06 49.98 -16.13
CA LYS A 7 0.15 49.13 -15.33
C LYS A 7 0.91 48.17 -14.41
N TYR A 8 2.12 47.73 -14.79
CA TYR A 8 2.93 46.77 -14.02
C TYR A 8 4.41 47.19 -13.92
N PRO A 9 4.72 48.38 -13.37
CA PRO A 9 6.09 48.89 -13.31
C PRO A 9 7.04 47.98 -12.53
N PHE A 10 6.59 47.44 -11.38
CA PHE A 10 7.40 46.57 -10.53
C PHE A 10 7.71 45.21 -11.15
N ALA A 11 6.73 44.59 -11.83
CA ALA A 11 6.94 43.29 -12.48
C ALA A 11 7.95 43.37 -13.65
N ILE A 12 7.90 44.46 -14.42
CA ILE A 12 8.85 44.71 -15.50
C ILE A 12 10.23 45.07 -14.94
N LEU A 13 10.30 45.89 -13.88
CA LEU A 13 11.57 46.19 -13.19
C LEU A 13 12.23 44.92 -12.63
N PHE A 14 11.46 44.06 -11.97
CA PHE A 14 11.94 42.78 -11.43
C PHE A 14 12.41 41.84 -12.54
N SER A 15 11.66 41.73 -13.65
CA SER A 15 12.07 40.95 -14.81
C SER A 15 13.38 41.46 -15.41
N VAL A 16 13.54 42.78 -15.59
CA VAL A 16 14.79 43.38 -16.09
C VAL A 16 15.95 43.13 -15.12
N LEU A 17 15.75 43.29 -13.81
CA LEU A 17 16.77 43.00 -12.80
C LEU A 17 17.18 41.52 -12.79
N LEU A 18 16.23 40.60 -12.94
CA LEU A 18 16.49 39.17 -13.04
C LEU A 18 17.36 38.84 -14.26
N HIS A 19 17.01 39.37 -15.44
CA HIS A 19 17.78 39.15 -16.67
C HIS A 19 19.19 39.79 -16.59
N VAL A 20 19.31 40.99 -16.02
CA VAL A 20 20.61 41.64 -15.77
C VAL A 20 21.46 40.83 -14.78
N GLY A 21 20.86 40.28 -13.73
CA GLY A 21 21.53 39.41 -12.77
C GLY A 21 22.05 38.11 -13.40
N ILE A 22 21.25 37.47 -14.25
CA ILE A 22 21.65 36.27 -15.01
C ILE A 22 22.80 36.57 -15.97
N VAL A 23 22.75 37.70 -16.69
CA VAL A 23 23.85 38.13 -17.59
C VAL A 23 25.11 38.45 -16.80
N ALA A 24 25.01 39.14 -15.66
CA ALA A 24 26.16 39.42 -14.80
C ALA A 24 26.80 38.12 -14.25
N LEU A 25 26.00 37.12 -13.88
CA LEU A 25 26.48 35.83 -13.39
C LEU A 25 27.14 35.01 -14.51
N LEU A 26 26.63 35.08 -15.74
CA LEU A 26 27.26 34.51 -16.94
C LEU A 26 28.61 35.15 -17.25
N VAL A 27 28.72 36.49 -17.20
CA VAL A 27 29.99 37.21 -17.39
C VAL A 27 30.99 36.86 -16.29
N LEU A 28 30.56 36.77 -15.03
CA LEU A 28 31.39 36.32 -13.91
C LEU A 28 31.87 34.86 -14.04
N LYS A 29 31.10 33.99 -14.70
CA LYS A 29 31.52 32.61 -14.99
C LYS A 29 32.50 32.52 -16.18
N LEU A 30 32.32 33.36 -17.20
CA LEU A 30 33.19 33.41 -18.38
C LEU A 30 34.56 34.07 -18.10
N ASN A 31 34.63 35.00 -17.14
CA ASN A 31 35.86 35.70 -16.77
C ASN A 31 36.65 35.01 -15.65
N ARG A 32 36.40 33.72 -15.41
CA ARG A 32 37.04 32.90 -14.38
C ARG A 32 37.82 31.79 -15.06
N GLU A 33 39.06 32.09 -15.47
CA GLU A 33 39.97 31.08 -16.01
C GLU A 33 40.14 29.94 -14.99
N PRO A 34 40.03 28.66 -15.42
CA PRO A 34 40.29 27.54 -14.54
C PRO A 34 41.80 27.49 -14.27
N SER A 35 42.21 27.63 -13.01
CA SER A 35 43.58 27.33 -12.62
C SER A 35 43.86 25.85 -12.89
N SER A 36 44.56 25.57 -13.98
CA SER A 36 45.05 24.24 -14.30
C SER A 36 46.09 23.84 -13.25
N ALA A 37 45.68 23.03 -12.27
CA ALA A 37 46.62 22.31 -11.44
C ALA A 37 47.46 21.40 -12.36
N GLY A 38 48.75 21.70 -12.50
CA GLY A 38 49.66 20.89 -13.29
C GLY A 38 49.81 19.52 -12.65
N LEU A 39 49.42 18.47 -13.36
CA LEU A 39 49.82 17.11 -13.06
C LEU A 39 51.29 16.96 -13.47
N ASP A 40 52.18 17.02 -12.49
CA ASP A 40 53.60 16.73 -12.67
C ASP A 40 53.80 15.21 -12.79
N LEU A 41 53.90 14.73 -14.03
CA LEU A 41 54.08 13.32 -14.36
C LEU A 41 55.58 12.93 -14.38
N THR A 42 56.33 13.33 -13.35
CA THR A 42 57.73 12.94 -13.16
C THR A 42 58.01 12.36 -11.76
N GLY A 43 57.23 11.34 -11.39
CA GLY A 43 57.49 10.53 -10.20
C GLY A 43 57.05 9.07 -10.40
N GLU A 44 58.01 8.15 -10.37
CA GLU A 44 57.71 6.72 -10.21
C GLU A 44 57.00 6.52 -8.88
N ALA A 45 55.74 6.08 -8.91
CA ALA A 45 54.97 5.86 -7.69
C ALA A 45 55.54 4.64 -6.93
N PRO A 46 56.08 4.81 -5.70
CA PRO A 46 56.47 3.65 -4.91
C PRO A 46 55.17 2.96 -4.45
N ILE A 47 55.03 1.68 -4.80
CA ILE A 47 53.92 0.85 -4.32
C ILE A 47 54.13 0.64 -2.81
N GLN A 48 53.57 1.55 -2.00
CA GLN A 48 53.53 1.43 -0.55
C GLN A 48 52.46 0.40 -0.18
N ALA A 49 52.84 -0.87 -0.15
CA ALA A 49 52.06 -1.92 0.48
C ALA A 49 52.04 -1.66 2.00
N VAL A 50 51.03 -0.93 2.48
CA VAL A 50 50.78 -0.78 3.91
C VAL A 50 50.27 -2.11 4.45
N ALA A 51 51.06 -2.76 5.29
CA ALA A 51 50.64 -3.95 6.01
C ALA A 51 49.62 -3.54 7.09
N VAL A 52 48.33 -3.62 6.74
CA VAL A 52 47.23 -3.42 7.70
C VAL A 52 47.29 -4.56 8.71
N SER A 53 47.41 -4.24 10.01
CA SER A 53 47.46 -5.29 11.02
C SER A 53 46.07 -5.90 11.24
N GLU A 54 46.02 -7.15 11.71
CA GLU A 54 44.74 -7.79 12.06
C GLU A 54 43.99 -6.97 13.13
N ALA A 55 44.71 -6.30 14.02
CA ALA A 55 44.15 -5.38 15.01
C ALA A 55 43.52 -4.13 14.39
N ASP A 56 44.05 -3.58 13.29
CA ASP A 56 43.47 -2.44 12.58
C ASP A 56 42.17 -2.85 11.85
N ILE A 57 42.15 -4.05 11.27
CA ILE A 57 40.94 -4.62 10.65
C ILE A 57 39.87 -4.87 11.71
N GLN A 58 40.24 -5.50 12.83
CA GLN A 58 39.33 -5.72 13.96
C GLN A 58 38.81 -4.40 14.52
N ALA A 59 39.66 -3.38 14.70
CA ALA A 59 39.25 -2.06 15.18
C ALA A 59 38.27 -1.36 14.23
N GLU A 60 38.48 -1.43 12.92
CA GLU A 60 37.55 -0.82 11.95
C GLU A 60 36.26 -1.65 11.80
N VAL A 61 36.30 -2.98 11.93
CA VAL A 61 35.09 -3.84 12.03
C VAL A 61 34.28 -3.53 13.30
N GLU A 62 34.94 -3.36 14.44
CA GLU A 62 34.29 -2.97 15.70
C GLU A 62 33.65 -1.57 15.58
N ARG A 63 34.34 -0.65 14.89
CA ARG A 63 33.85 0.69 14.60
C ARG A 63 32.67 0.70 13.63
N LEU A 64 32.66 -0.18 12.63
CA LEU A 64 31.54 -0.38 11.73
C LEU A 64 30.35 -0.99 12.47
N LYS A 65 30.54 -2.00 13.31
CA LYS A 65 29.49 -2.53 14.21
C LYS A 65 28.91 -1.44 15.10
N GLN A 66 29.74 -0.66 15.80
CA GLN A 66 29.29 0.46 16.64
C GLN A 66 28.60 1.60 15.85
N ARG A 67 28.73 1.61 14.52
CA ARG A 67 28.01 2.52 13.63
C ARG A 67 26.68 1.90 13.18
N GLU A 68 26.67 0.62 12.81
CA GLU A 68 25.45 -0.13 12.50
C GLU A 68 24.51 -0.23 13.70
N GLU A 69 25.03 -0.50 14.91
CA GLU A 69 24.27 -0.49 16.16
C GLU A 69 23.68 0.90 16.45
N ARG A 70 24.47 1.98 16.26
CA ARG A 70 23.96 3.34 16.39
C ARG A 70 22.89 3.66 15.36
N GLN A 71 23.08 3.27 14.09
CA GLN A 71 22.10 3.51 13.04
C GLN A 71 20.83 2.68 13.24
N ALA A 72 20.93 1.45 13.76
CA ALA A 72 19.80 0.63 14.14
C ALA A 72 19.05 1.22 15.34
N GLN A 73 19.77 1.77 16.32
CA GLN A 73 19.19 2.43 17.49
C GLN A 73 18.54 3.77 17.14
N GLU A 74 19.19 4.60 16.31
CA GLU A 74 18.61 5.83 15.73
C GLU A 74 17.37 5.51 14.87
N ALA A 75 17.39 4.43 14.08
CA ALA A 75 16.23 4.00 13.31
C ALA A 75 15.08 3.51 14.21
N LEU A 76 15.38 2.80 15.30
CA LEU A 76 14.38 2.38 16.29
C LEU A 76 13.78 3.58 17.04
N GLU A 77 14.61 4.56 17.43
CA GLU A 77 14.15 5.81 18.05
C GLU A 77 13.30 6.63 17.07
N GLN A 78 13.68 6.71 15.79
CA GLN A 78 12.86 7.34 14.74
C GLN A 78 11.54 6.61 14.52
N GLN A 79 11.54 5.26 14.54
CA GLN A 79 10.32 4.47 14.43
C GLN A 79 9.39 4.69 15.63
N GLN A 80 9.91 4.64 16.86
CA GLN A 80 9.13 4.91 18.08
C GLN A 80 8.61 6.36 18.12
N ALA A 81 9.40 7.34 17.65
CA ALA A 81 8.96 8.72 17.50
C ALA A 81 7.82 8.83 16.46
N LEU A 82 7.92 8.16 15.32
CA LEU A 82 6.85 8.09 14.32
C LEU A 82 5.59 7.42 14.87
N GLU A 83 5.71 6.28 15.53
CA GLU A 83 4.59 5.55 16.14
C GLU A 83 3.89 6.39 17.23
N SER A 84 4.66 7.04 18.11
CA SER A 84 4.09 7.95 19.12
C SER A 84 3.43 9.18 18.51
N THR A 85 3.95 9.69 17.38
CA THR A 85 3.33 10.80 16.63
C THR A 85 2.02 10.37 15.97
N VAL A 86 1.97 9.17 15.38
CA VAL A 86 0.74 8.59 14.81
C VAL A 86 -0.30 8.38 15.91
N ALA A 87 0.07 7.77 17.04
CA ALA A 87 -0.84 7.57 18.17
C ALA A 87 -1.35 8.91 18.76
N ALA A 88 -0.50 9.95 18.80
CA ALA A 88 -0.91 11.29 19.21
C ALA A 88 -1.88 11.95 18.20
N LEU A 89 -1.69 11.74 16.90
CA LEU A 89 -2.61 12.21 15.85
C LEU A 89 -3.95 11.47 15.87
N GLU A 90 -3.94 10.16 16.13
CA GLU A 90 -5.16 9.36 16.29
C GLU A 90 -5.94 9.80 17.54
N ALA A 91 -5.28 9.94 18.69
CA ALA A 91 -5.91 10.47 19.90
C ALA A 91 -6.44 11.91 19.73
N ALA A 92 -5.71 12.77 19.00
CA ALA A 92 -6.17 14.12 18.68
C ALA A 92 -7.40 14.11 17.75
N ARG A 93 -7.46 13.16 16.80
CA ARG A 93 -8.60 12.95 15.91
C ARG A 93 -9.81 12.45 16.69
N GLU A 94 -9.67 11.43 17.54
CA GLU A 94 -10.77 10.93 18.38
C GLU A 94 -11.31 12.03 19.31
N ALA A 95 -10.43 12.84 19.90
CA ALA A 95 -10.84 13.99 20.71
C ALA A 95 -11.57 15.07 19.89
N ALA A 96 -11.21 15.27 18.62
CA ALA A 96 -11.91 16.18 17.72
C ALA A 96 -13.29 15.62 17.30
N GLU A 97 -13.39 14.33 16.96
CA GLU A 97 -14.65 13.66 16.65
C GLU A 97 -15.60 13.64 17.87
N SER A 98 -15.08 13.45 19.09
CA SER A 98 -15.87 13.54 20.33
C SER A 98 -16.43 14.95 20.56
N ARG A 99 -15.61 16.00 20.38
CA ARG A 99 -16.06 17.40 20.51
C ARG A 99 -17.08 17.78 19.43
N LEU A 100 -16.94 17.24 18.22
CA LEU A 100 -17.91 17.46 17.16
C LEU A 100 -19.28 16.86 17.53
N ARG A 101 -19.31 15.61 18.03
CA ARG A 101 -20.55 14.97 18.50
C ARG A 101 -21.19 15.74 19.66
N GLU A 102 -20.40 16.21 20.62
CA GLU A 102 -20.88 17.03 21.74
C GLU A 102 -21.47 18.36 21.24
N ALA A 103 -20.85 19.01 20.26
CA ALA A 103 -21.37 20.24 19.64
C ALA A 103 -22.63 19.99 18.78
N GLU A 104 -22.71 18.87 18.07
CA GLU A 104 -23.90 18.45 17.33
C GLU A 104 -25.07 18.17 18.27
N GLU A 105 -24.84 17.43 19.36
CA GLU A 105 -25.86 17.15 20.39
C GLU A 105 -26.33 18.45 21.07
N LEU A 106 -25.42 19.36 21.42
CA LEU A 106 -25.78 20.67 21.98
C LEU A 106 -26.62 21.50 20.99
N THR A 107 -26.30 21.42 19.70
CA THR A 107 -27.05 22.11 18.63
C THR A 107 -28.45 21.52 18.46
N GLU A 108 -28.60 20.19 18.55
CA GLU A 108 -29.90 19.51 18.50
C GLU A 108 -30.75 19.81 19.76
N GLN A 109 -30.13 19.86 20.94
CA GLN A 109 -30.77 20.30 22.19
C GLN A 109 -31.27 21.76 22.08
N GLN A 110 -30.44 22.68 21.57
CA GLN A 110 -30.86 24.08 21.34
C GLN A 110 -32.00 24.17 20.31
N ARG A 111 -31.94 23.37 19.24
CA ARG A 111 -32.99 23.33 18.21
C ARG A 111 -34.31 22.82 18.79
N THR A 112 -34.30 21.71 19.51
CA THR A 112 -35.51 21.13 20.11
C THR A 112 -36.11 22.06 21.18
N ALA A 113 -35.28 22.71 22.00
CA ALA A 113 -35.73 23.76 22.92
C ALA A 113 -36.40 24.94 22.18
N SER A 114 -35.80 25.42 21.09
CA SER A 114 -36.38 26.49 20.25
C SER A 114 -37.70 26.06 19.59
N GLU A 115 -37.83 24.80 19.17
CA GLU A 115 -39.07 24.25 18.60
C GLU A 115 -40.17 24.11 19.66
N GLN A 116 -39.84 23.66 20.88
CA GLN A 116 -40.76 23.64 22.02
C GLN A 116 -41.23 25.04 22.42
N GLU A 117 -40.34 26.03 22.44
CA GLU A 117 -40.70 27.41 22.79
C GLU A 117 -41.58 28.06 21.72
N LYS A 118 -41.35 27.77 20.43
CA LYS A 118 -42.27 28.16 19.34
C LYS A 118 -43.65 27.53 19.51
N GLN A 119 -43.74 26.24 19.86
CA GLN A 119 -45.02 25.58 20.14
C GLN A 119 -45.76 26.26 21.29
N ARG A 120 -45.06 26.55 22.39
CA ARG A 120 -45.61 27.26 23.56
C ARG A 120 -46.11 28.66 23.22
N ILE A 121 -45.43 29.40 22.34
CA ILE A 121 -45.90 30.70 21.84
C ILE A 121 -47.19 30.55 21.02
N VAL A 122 -47.29 29.53 20.18
CA VAL A 122 -48.51 29.24 19.40
C VAL A 122 -49.69 28.88 20.32
N GLU A 123 -49.47 28.03 21.33
CA GLU A 123 -50.50 27.72 22.34
C GLU A 123 -50.97 28.97 23.10
N LEU A 124 -50.04 29.84 23.52
CA LEU A 124 -50.38 31.10 24.20
C LEU A 124 -51.15 32.06 23.28
N GLN A 125 -50.85 32.11 21.98
CA GLN A 125 -51.60 32.89 20.99
C GLN A 125 -53.02 32.33 20.77
N GLN A 126 -53.18 31.00 20.77
CA GLN A 126 -54.50 30.36 20.72
C GLN A 126 -55.32 30.68 21.97
N GLN A 127 -54.74 30.54 23.17
CA GLN A 127 -55.39 30.90 24.43
C GLN A 127 -55.78 32.38 24.49
N ALA A 128 -54.93 33.28 24.00
CA ALA A 128 -55.26 34.70 23.90
C ALA A 128 -56.46 34.94 22.96
N THR A 129 -56.50 34.26 21.81
CA THR A 129 -57.60 34.34 20.84
C THR A 129 -58.92 33.81 21.42
N GLU A 130 -58.89 32.67 22.13
CA GLU A 130 -60.05 32.12 22.83
C GLU A 130 -60.55 33.07 23.93
N LEU A 131 -59.65 33.69 24.68
CA LEU A 131 -59.99 34.72 25.68
C LEU A 131 -60.64 35.95 25.05
N GLU A 132 -60.19 36.40 23.87
CA GLU A 132 -60.83 37.49 23.14
C GLU A 132 -62.23 37.11 22.64
N GLN A 133 -62.40 35.93 22.05
CA GLN A 133 -63.71 35.41 21.64
C GLN A 133 -64.68 35.27 22.82
N GLN A 134 -64.21 34.80 23.99
CA GLN A 134 -65.01 34.77 25.20
C GLN A 134 -65.42 36.18 25.66
N ARG A 135 -64.53 37.17 25.58
CA ARG A 135 -64.85 38.57 25.93
C ARG A 135 -65.85 39.20 24.95
N GLU A 136 -65.76 38.88 23.67
CA GLU A 136 -66.74 39.32 22.67
C GLU A 136 -68.12 38.70 22.91
N LEU A 137 -68.19 37.38 23.16
CA LEU A 137 -69.43 36.69 23.52
C LEU A 137 -70.06 37.26 24.81
N GLN A 138 -69.25 37.62 25.81
CA GLN A 138 -69.73 38.28 27.04
C GLN A 138 -70.23 39.70 26.77
N ARG A 139 -69.58 40.46 25.88
CA ARG A 139 -70.07 41.78 25.43
C ARG A 139 -71.40 41.68 24.69
N GLU A 140 -71.57 40.69 23.82
CA GLU A 140 -72.86 40.44 23.16
C GLU A 140 -73.96 40.08 24.16
N ARG A 141 -73.67 39.23 25.15
CA ARG A 141 -74.63 38.89 26.21
C ARG A 141 -75.03 40.13 27.01
N ALA A 142 -74.06 40.91 27.47
CA ALA A 142 -74.32 42.16 28.19
C ALA A 142 -75.10 43.19 27.34
N ALA A 143 -74.86 43.26 26.02
CA ALA A 143 -75.61 44.12 25.11
C ALA A 143 -77.06 43.64 24.90
N ARG A 144 -77.28 42.32 24.84
CA ARG A 144 -78.63 41.72 24.78
C ARG A 144 -79.39 41.96 26.09
N GLU A 145 -78.75 41.73 27.24
CA GLU A 145 -79.32 42.05 28.55
C GLU A 145 -79.63 43.55 28.70
N GLN A 146 -78.78 44.45 28.20
CA GLN A 146 -79.08 45.88 28.16
C GLN A 146 -80.28 46.22 27.27
N ALA A 147 -80.39 45.63 26.08
CA ALA A 147 -81.53 45.85 25.19
C ALA A 147 -82.84 45.30 25.78
N GLU A 148 -82.78 44.16 26.47
CA GLU A 148 -83.90 43.57 27.20
C GLU A 148 -84.29 44.44 28.41
N LEU A 149 -83.31 45.00 29.15
CA LEU A 149 -83.52 46.01 30.20
C LEU A 149 -84.09 47.33 29.67
N GLU A 150 -83.74 47.77 28.45
CA GLU A 150 -84.36 48.93 27.83
C GLU A 150 -85.80 48.66 27.39
N ALA A 151 -86.09 47.48 26.85
CA ALA A 151 -87.45 47.05 26.54
C ALA A 151 -88.32 46.95 27.82
N LEU A 152 -87.76 46.39 28.90
CA LEU A 152 -88.40 46.37 30.22
C LEU A 152 -88.56 47.78 30.81
N ARG A 153 -87.59 48.70 30.61
CA ARG A 153 -87.75 50.11 30.99
C ARG A 153 -88.87 50.82 30.26
N GLN A 154 -89.08 50.50 28.97
CA GLN A 154 -90.21 51.04 28.21
C GLN A 154 -91.56 50.52 28.75
N GLN A 155 -91.61 49.32 29.33
CA GLN A 155 -92.78 48.83 30.08
C GLN A 155 -92.90 49.46 31.48
N GLU A 156 -91.80 49.57 32.22
CA GLU A 156 -91.74 50.12 33.58
C GLU A 156 -91.95 51.64 33.67
N ALA A 157 -91.96 52.37 32.55
CA ALA A 157 -92.37 53.78 32.49
C ALA A 157 -93.82 54.05 32.97
N SER A 158 -94.53 53.01 33.43
CA SER A 158 -95.86 53.02 34.01
C SER A 158 -95.93 52.82 35.55
N LEU A 159 -94.84 52.45 36.24
CA LEU A 159 -94.86 52.14 37.68
C LEU A 159 -93.66 52.71 38.45
N THR A 160 -93.89 53.06 39.73
CA THR A 160 -93.16 54.16 40.38
C THR A 160 -92.31 53.76 41.60
N GLU A 161 -91.19 54.46 41.72
CA GLU A 161 -90.41 54.76 42.95
C GLU A 161 -89.69 53.60 43.65
N ARG A 162 -90.31 52.43 43.87
CA ARG A 162 -89.61 51.31 44.55
C ARG A 162 -88.50 50.68 43.69
N GLN A 163 -88.68 50.68 42.36
CA GLN A 163 -87.74 50.16 41.38
C GLN A 163 -86.50 51.05 41.17
N VAL A 164 -86.53 52.32 41.62
CA VAL A 164 -85.40 53.25 41.42
C VAL A 164 -84.23 52.87 42.32
N LEU A 165 -84.49 52.67 43.62
CA LEU A 165 -83.46 52.30 44.62
C LEU A 165 -82.79 50.94 44.31
N GLU A 166 -83.58 49.97 43.85
CA GLU A 166 -83.07 48.63 43.51
C GLU A 166 -82.20 48.67 42.22
N ARG A 167 -82.55 49.57 41.27
CA ARG A 167 -81.75 49.80 40.06
C ARG A 167 -80.46 50.58 40.35
N GLU A 168 -80.48 51.56 41.26
CA GLU A 168 -79.27 52.26 41.71
C GLU A 168 -78.30 51.30 42.41
N ALA A 169 -78.78 50.45 43.32
CA ALA A 169 -77.94 49.42 43.96
C ALA A 169 -77.34 48.43 42.94
N THR A 170 -78.09 48.07 41.90
CA THR A 170 -77.62 47.19 40.81
C THR A 170 -76.55 47.89 39.94
N LEU A 171 -76.75 49.16 39.60
CA LEU A 171 -75.78 49.96 38.84
C LEU A 171 -74.47 50.17 39.61
N GLU A 172 -74.54 50.36 40.93
CA GLU A 172 -73.35 50.50 41.78
C GLU A 172 -72.55 49.19 41.87
N ARG A 173 -73.23 48.03 41.92
CA ARG A 173 -72.60 46.70 41.88
C ARG A 173 -71.88 46.47 40.54
N LEU A 174 -72.54 46.75 39.41
CA LEU A 174 -71.94 46.65 38.07
C LEU A 174 -70.73 47.60 37.90
N ARG A 175 -70.76 48.78 38.54
CA ARG A 175 -69.61 49.70 38.58
C ARG A 175 -68.41 49.10 39.30
N GLN A 176 -68.62 48.45 40.45
CA GLN A 176 -67.53 47.80 41.19
C GLN A 176 -66.98 46.57 40.46
N GLU A 177 -67.84 45.80 39.79
CA GLU A 177 -67.40 44.67 38.96
C GLU A 177 -66.55 45.16 37.78
N ARG A 178 -66.95 46.26 37.11
CA ARG A 178 -66.15 46.85 36.04
C ARG A 178 -64.79 47.36 36.51
N LEU A 179 -64.71 47.98 37.69
CA LEU A 179 -63.43 48.43 38.28
C LEU A 179 -62.50 47.25 38.61
N ARG A 180 -63.04 46.16 39.19
CA ARG A 180 -62.25 44.94 39.44
C ARG A 180 -61.75 44.30 38.15
N GLU A 181 -62.54 44.36 37.08
CA GLU A 181 -62.13 43.83 35.78
C GLU A 181 -61.08 44.76 35.11
N GLU A 182 -61.19 46.08 35.24
CA GLU A 182 -60.16 47.05 34.84
C GLU A 182 -58.83 46.80 35.59
N GLU A 183 -58.86 46.54 36.91
CA GLU A 183 -57.69 46.13 37.70
C GLU A 183 -57.10 44.78 37.23
N ARG A 184 -57.94 43.78 36.96
CA ARG A 184 -57.48 42.48 36.41
C ARG A 184 -56.83 42.63 35.04
N ILE A 185 -57.37 43.49 34.17
CA ILE A 185 -56.81 43.79 32.85
C ILE A 185 -55.44 44.47 33.00
N SER A 186 -55.33 45.49 33.85
CA SER A 186 -54.06 46.17 34.14
C SER A 186 -53.00 45.20 34.68
N ALA A 187 -53.37 44.33 35.64
CA ALA A 187 -52.48 43.31 36.18
C ALA A 187 -52.14 42.20 35.16
N ALA A 188 -52.97 41.95 34.14
CA ALA A 188 -52.65 41.04 33.04
C ALA A 188 -51.67 41.70 32.05
N GLN A 189 -51.88 42.98 31.72
CA GLN A 189 -50.98 43.75 30.86
C GLN A 189 -49.58 43.89 31.47
N GLN A 190 -49.46 44.21 32.76
CA GLN A 190 -48.15 44.23 33.44
C GLN A 190 -47.43 42.87 33.41
N ARG A 191 -48.16 41.75 33.53
CA ARG A 191 -47.56 40.41 33.43
C ARG A 191 -47.09 40.09 32.02
N LEU A 192 -47.85 40.48 31.00
CA LEU A 192 -47.43 40.35 29.60
C LEU A 192 -46.18 41.20 29.29
N GLU A 193 -46.11 42.41 29.84
CA GLU A 193 -44.97 43.32 29.68
C GLU A 193 -43.71 42.78 30.40
N GLN A 194 -43.85 42.21 31.60
CA GLN A 194 -42.77 41.54 32.33
C GLN A 194 -42.26 40.27 31.62
N GLU A 195 -43.15 39.43 31.09
CA GLU A 195 -42.74 38.23 30.35
C GLU A 195 -42.12 38.58 28.98
N THR A 196 -42.59 39.65 28.32
CA THR A 196 -41.94 40.17 27.10
C THR A 196 -40.50 40.63 27.40
N GLN A 197 -40.29 41.36 28.49
CA GLN A 197 -38.95 41.78 28.92
C GLN A 197 -38.03 40.58 29.23
N ARG A 198 -38.55 39.52 29.88
CA ARG A 198 -37.81 38.27 30.10
C ARG A 198 -37.40 37.58 28.80
N ILE A 199 -38.31 37.51 27.83
CA ILE A 199 -38.03 36.90 26.52
C ILE A 199 -36.95 37.68 25.77
N ASP A 200 -36.99 39.01 25.83
CA ASP A 200 -35.97 39.86 25.18
C ASP A 200 -34.60 39.80 25.90
N GLU A 201 -34.57 39.66 27.24
CA GLU A 201 -33.33 39.39 27.98
C GLU A 201 -32.75 38.01 27.66
N ALA A 202 -33.59 36.96 27.64
CA ALA A 202 -33.17 35.60 27.29
C ALA A 202 -32.63 35.52 25.86
N ARG A 203 -33.26 36.22 24.91
CA ARG A 203 -32.76 36.34 23.52
C ARG A 203 -31.39 37.01 23.45
N ARG A 204 -31.17 38.10 24.18
CA ARG A 204 -29.85 38.76 24.25
C ARG A 204 -28.79 37.82 24.82
N GLN A 205 -29.10 37.08 25.88
CA GLN A 205 -28.17 36.11 26.46
C GLN A 205 -27.82 34.99 25.46
N ALA A 206 -28.81 34.48 24.72
CA ALA A 206 -28.59 33.49 23.68
C ALA A 206 -27.79 34.03 22.47
N ASP A 207 -28.01 35.29 22.06
CA ASP A 207 -27.20 35.93 21.02
C ASP A 207 -25.75 36.17 21.48
N GLU A 208 -25.53 36.63 22.72
CA GLU A 208 -24.19 36.77 23.32
C GLU A 208 -23.46 35.42 23.45
N GLU A 209 -24.16 34.35 23.83
CA GLU A 209 -23.60 33.00 23.90
C GLU A 209 -23.27 32.46 22.51
N ARG A 210 -24.11 32.72 21.49
CA ARG A 210 -23.84 32.34 20.10
C ARG A 210 -22.65 33.11 19.52
N GLU A 211 -22.44 34.37 19.92
CA GLU A 211 -21.26 35.15 19.53
C GLU A 211 -19.98 34.56 20.17
N ARG A 212 -20.00 34.20 21.46
CA ARG A 212 -18.87 33.49 22.12
C ARG A 212 -18.56 32.14 21.48
N LEU A 213 -19.58 31.34 21.16
CA LEU A 213 -19.39 30.06 20.46
C LEU A 213 -18.81 30.25 19.05
N SER A 214 -19.21 31.31 18.34
CA SER A 214 -18.63 31.72 17.06
C SER A 214 -17.16 32.14 17.20
N GLU A 215 -16.77 32.83 18.26
CA GLU A 215 -15.37 33.17 18.54
C GLU A 215 -14.54 31.91 18.81
N VAL A 216 -15.01 31.01 19.67
CA VAL A 216 -14.36 29.72 19.95
C VAL A 216 -14.22 28.85 18.69
N GLN A 217 -15.23 28.84 17.81
CA GLN A 217 -15.12 28.15 16.51
C GLN A 217 -14.03 28.77 15.63
N ARG A 218 -13.92 30.10 15.56
CA ARG A 218 -12.87 30.76 14.78
C ARG A 218 -11.47 30.51 15.34
N GLU A 219 -11.30 30.49 16.66
CA GLU A 219 -10.04 30.10 17.30
C GLU A 219 -9.69 28.63 17.00
N ALA A 220 -10.67 27.72 17.02
CA ALA A 220 -10.48 26.32 16.67
C ALA A 220 -10.12 26.12 15.18
N GLU A 221 -10.76 26.87 14.26
CA GLU A 221 -10.41 26.88 12.84
C GLU A 221 -9.00 27.43 12.60
N GLU A 222 -8.63 28.54 13.25
CA GLU A 222 -7.28 29.10 13.15
C GLU A 222 -6.22 28.15 13.72
N ARG A 223 -6.51 27.48 14.85
CA ARG A 223 -5.63 26.46 15.41
C ARG A 223 -5.49 25.24 14.48
N THR A 224 -6.58 24.84 13.82
CA THR A 224 -6.56 23.76 12.82
C THR A 224 -5.71 24.14 11.61
N ARG A 225 -5.80 25.40 11.13
CA ARG A 225 -4.93 25.90 10.04
C ARG A 225 -3.46 25.97 10.44
N GLN A 226 -3.16 26.36 11.68
CA GLN A 226 -1.78 26.32 12.21
C GLN A 226 -1.23 24.89 12.20
N LEU A 227 -1.98 23.92 12.72
CA LEU A 227 -1.58 22.51 12.74
C LEU A 227 -1.42 21.92 11.32
N GLN A 228 -2.26 22.34 10.36
CA GLN A 228 -2.11 21.95 8.95
C GLN A 228 -0.85 22.54 8.30
N GLU A 229 -0.48 23.77 8.63
CA GLU A 229 0.75 24.41 8.14
C GLU A 229 2.01 23.80 8.79
N GLU A 230 1.97 23.54 10.10
CA GLU A 230 3.01 22.79 10.83
C GLU A 230 3.19 21.38 10.23
N ALA A 231 2.10 20.67 9.94
CA ALA A 231 2.14 19.37 9.27
C ALA A 231 2.67 19.45 7.82
N ARG A 232 2.36 20.52 7.07
CA ARG A 232 2.91 20.76 5.73
C ARG A 232 4.43 20.98 5.79
N ILE A 233 4.91 21.78 6.74
CA ILE A 233 6.34 22.03 6.95
C ILE A 233 7.05 20.72 7.33
N ALA A 234 6.51 19.95 8.28
CA ALA A 234 7.05 18.65 8.66
C ALA A 234 7.07 17.64 7.49
N ALA A 235 6.07 17.67 6.61
CA ALA A 235 6.04 16.86 5.39
C ALA A 235 7.11 17.29 4.37
N GLU A 236 7.35 18.60 4.20
CA GLU A 236 8.45 19.11 3.36
C GLU A 236 9.83 18.77 3.93
N GLU A 237 10.02 18.83 5.25
CA GLU A 237 11.27 18.39 5.89
C GLU A 237 11.48 16.89 5.75
N LYS A 238 10.44 16.07 5.94
CA LYS A 238 10.48 14.62 5.71
C LYS A 238 10.78 14.27 4.24
N ALA A 239 10.24 15.05 3.29
CA ALA A 239 10.54 14.88 1.87
C ALA A 239 12.02 15.20 1.57
N ARG A 240 12.57 16.29 2.11
CA ARG A 240 14.00 16.63 1.98
C ARG A 240 14.90 15.57 2.61
N ALA A 241 14.55 15.07 3.78
CA ALA A 241 15.29 13.97 4.43
C ALA A 241 15.24 12.68 3.59
N ALA A 242 14.12 12.38 2.92
CA ALA A 242 14.02 11.26 2.00
C ALA A 242 14.85 11.45 0.72
N GLU A 243 14.90 12.67 0.15
CA GLU A 243 15.78 13.00 -0.99
C GLU A 243 17.27 12.91 -0.61
N GLU A 244 17.64 13.36 0.59
CA GLU A 244 19.01 13.25 1.11
C GLU A 244 19.39 11.78 1.37
N LYS A 245 18.49 10.98 1.97
CA LYS A 245 18.67 9.53 2.13
C LYS A 245 18.85 8.85 0.77
N ALA A 246 18.02 9.16 -0.22
CA ALA A 246 18.12 8.59 -1.56
C ALA A 246 19.46 8.94 -2.24
N ARG A 247 19.96 10.18 -2.08
CA ARG A 247 21.31 10.56 -2.53
C ARG A 247 22.42 9.77 -1.83
N LEU A 248 22.31 9.56 -0.52
CA LEU A 248 23.30 8.80 0.24
C LEU A 248 23.29 7.31 -0.16
N GLU A 249 22.12 6.73 -0.42
CA GLU A 249 21.97 5.37 -0.96
C GLU A 249 22.54 5.25 -2.38
N GLU A 250 22.32 6.26 -3.25
CA GLU A 250 22.93 6.30 -4.59
C GLU A 250 24.47 6.40 -4.51
N GLN A 251 24.99 7.28 -3.64
CA GLN A 251 26.44 7.37 -3.38
C GLN A 251 27.01 6.06 -2.83
N ALA A 252 26.30 5.39 -1.92
CA ALA A 252 26.71 4.09 -1.39
C ALA A 252 26.75 3.00 -2.49
N ARG A 253 25.75 2.96 -3.38
CA ARG A 253 25.74 2.03 -4.54
C ARG A 253 26.90 2.31 -5.51
N LEU A 254 27.20 3.59 -5.78
CA LEU A 254 28.34 3.97 -6.62
C LEU A 254 29.68 3.57 -5.98
N ALA A 255 29.84 3.79 -4.67
CA ALA A 255 31.02 3.35 -3.92
C ALA A 255 31.14 1.82 -3.87
N GLU A 256 30.03 1.08 -3.79
CA GLU A 256 30.04 -0.38 -3.83
C GLU A 256 30.39 -0.91 -5.24
N LEU A 257 29.88 -0.28 -6.31
CA LEU A 257 30.28 -0.58 -7.68
C LEU A 257 31.78 -0.31 -7.92
N GLU A 258 32.30 0.81 -7.40
CA GLU A 258 33.73 1.11 -7.46
C GLU A 258 34.56 0.10 -6.65
N LYS A 259 34.11 -0.28 -5.45
CA LYS A 259 34.74 -1.35 -4.66
C LYS A 259 34.77 -2.67 -5.41
N ARG A 260 33.67 -3.07 -6.06
CA ARG A 260 33.58 -4.30 -6.88
C ARG A 260 34.55 -4.25 -8.05
N ARG A 261 34.64 -3.10 -8.76
CA ARG A 261 35.64 -2.88 -9.82
C ARG A 261 37.06 -3.02 -9.29
N LEU A 262 37.40 -2.37 -8.19
CA LEU A 262 38.73 -2.46 -7.58
C LEU A 262 39.06 -3.88 -7.09
N GLN A 263 38.06 -4.64 -6.60
CA GLN A 263 38.22 -6.06 -6.25
C GLN A 263 38.43 -6.94 -7.48
N GLU A 264 37.76 -6.65 -8.60
CA GLU A 264 37.96 -7.36 -9.86
C GLU A 264 39.33 -7.04 -10.48
N GLU A 265 39.73 -5.77 -10.51
CA GLU A 265 41.07 -5.32 -10.91
C GLU A 265 42.16 -5.96 -10.03
N ALA A 266 41.97 -6.01 -8.70
CA ALA A 266 42.90 -6.68 -7.79
C ALA A 266 42.96 -8.20 -8.03
N ARG A 267 41.82 -8.86 -8.28
CA ARG A 267 41.77 -10.29 -8.61
C ARG A 267 42.49 -10.58 -9.92
N LEU A 268 42.29 -9.76 -10.95
CA LEU A 268 42.98 -9.88 -12.23
C LEU A 268 44.50 -9.67 -12.06
N ALA A 269 44.92 -8.64 -11.32
CA ALA A 269 46.34 -8.42 -11.01
C ALA A 269 46.96 -9.56 -10.18
N GLU A 270 46.19 -10.20 -9.30
CA GLU A 270 46.64 -11.40 -8.58
C GLU A 270 46.73 -12.62 -9.51
N GLN A 271 45.78 -12.80 -10.43
CA GLN A 271 45.86 -13.84 -11.46
C GLN A 271 47.08 -13.64 -12.37
N GLU A 272 47.32 -12.44 -12.90
CA GLU A 272 48.52 -12.10 -13.66
C GLU A 272 49.80 -12.35 -12.86
N ARG A 273 49.81 -12.02 -11.55
CA ARG A 273 50.94 -12.31 -10.66
C ARG A 273 51.14 -13.82 -10.45
N GLN A 274 50.07 -14.60 -10.31
CA GLN A 274 50.14 -16.05 -10.18
C GLN A 274 50.61 -16.71 -11.49
N GLU A 275 50.17 -16.21 -12.65
CA GLU A 275 50.65 -16.65 -13.96
C GLU A 275 52.12 -16.27 -14.18
N ALA A 276 52.56 -15.06 -13.81
CA ALA A 276 53.95 -14.65 -13.86
C ALA A 276 54.84 -15.49 -12.91
N LEU A 277 54.38 -15.79 -11.70
CA LEU A 277 55.06 -16.71 -10.77
C LEU A 277 55.12 -18.14 -11.32
N ARG A 278 54.05 -18.59 -11.98
CA ARG A 278 54.01 -19.91 -12.62
C ARG A 278 54.97 -19.99 -13.80
N ALA A 279 54.96 -19.00 -14.70
CA ALA A 279 55.90 -18.90 -15.81
C ALA A 279 57.36 -18.80 -15.32
N THR A 280 57.61 -18.10 -14.20
CA THR A 280 58.92 -18.06 -13.55
C THR A 280 59.34 -19.44 -13.06
N ARG A 281 58.46 -20.16 -12.36
CA ARG A 281 58.72 -21.55 -11.89
C ARG A 281 58.90 -22.53 -13.03
N GLU A 282 58.13 -22.41 -14.11
CA GLU A 282 58.26 -23.25 -15.31
C GLU A 282 59.61 -22.97 -16.02
N ALA A 283 60.02 -21.70 -16.10
CA ALA A 283 61.33 -21.31 -16.62
C ALA A 283 62.51 -21.73 -15.70
N GLU A 284 62.34 -21.72 -14.38
CA GLU A 284 63.31 -22.24 -13.42
C GLU A 284 63.42 -23.78 -13.53
N ALA A 285 62.30 -24.49 -13.55
CA ALA A 285 62.28 -25.94 -13.75
C ALA A 285 62.87 -26.36 -15.11
N GLU A 286 62.66 -25.57 -16.17
CA GLU A 286 63.31 -25.75 -17.46
C GLU A 286 64.81 -25.47 -17.41
N ARG A 287 65.26 -24.41 -16.73
CA ARG A 287 66.69 -24.15 -16.52
C ARG A 287 67.36 -25.28 -15.76
N GLU A 288 66.74 -25.76 -14.68
CA GLU A 288 67.23 -26.93 -13.96
C GLU A 288 67.22 -28.20 -14.82
N ARG A 289 66.20 -28.40 -15.67
CA ARG A 289 66.14 -29.53 -16.59
C ARG A 289 67.30 -29.49 -17.59
N ILE A 290 67.54 -28.34 -18.22
CA ILE A 290 68.67 -28.10 -19.13
C ILE A 290 70.01 -28.26 -18.39
N GLU A 291 70.10 -27.83 -17.14
CA GLU A 291 71.31 -28.02 -16.33
C GLU A 291 71.54 -29.49 -15.95
N ARG A 292 70.48 -30.22 -15.57
CA ARG A 292 70.53 -31.68 -15.36
C ARG A 292 70.94 -32.42 -16.63
N GLU A 293 70.29 -32.16 -17.76
CA GLU A 293 70.64 -32.71 -19.08
C GLU A 293 72.10 -32.41 -19.45
N ARG A 294 72.61 -31.19 -19.16
CA ARG A 294 74.01 -30.80 -19.39
C ARG A 294 74.98 -31.53 -18.46
N ILE A 295 74.62 -31.75 -17.20
CA ILE A 295 75.43 -32.52 -16.23
C ILE A 295 75.47 -33.99 -16.66
N GLU A 296 74.32 -34.58 -16.98
CA GLU A 296 74.21 -35.96 -17.47
C GLU A 296 74.97 -36.16 -18.78
N ALA A 297 74.88 -35.23 -19.73
CA ALA A 297 75.66 -35.26 -20.97
C ALA A 297 77.18 -35.19 -20.70
N ARG A 298 77.61 -34.30 -19.79
CA ARG A 298 79.02 -34.22 -19.39
C ARG A 298 79.49 -35.48 -18.68
N GLU A 299 78.71 -36.03 -17.77
CA GLU A 299 79.03 -37.31 -17.13
C GLU A 299 79.06 -38.46 -18.14
N ALA A 300 78.19 -38.47 -19.14
CA ALA A 300 78.20 -39.45 -20.22
C ALA A 300 79.46 -39.30 -21.11
N GLU A 301 79.89 -38.08 -21.40
CA GLU A 301 81.16 -37.81 -22.10
C GLU A 301 82.37 -38.25 -21.26
N GLU A 302 82.41 -37.94 -19.96
CA GLU A 302 83.48 -38.36 -19.04
C GLU A 302 83.50 -39.89 -18.87
N ARG A 303 82.34 -40.56 -18.78
CA ARG A 303 82.22 -42.03 -18.77
C ARG A 303 82.70 -42.64 -20.09
N ALA A 304 82.29 -42.09 -21.23
CA ALA A 304 82.71 -42.57 -22.55
C ALA A 304 84.21 -42.33 -22.81
N ALA A 305 84.79 -41.25 -22.27
CA ALA A 305 86.23 -41.01 -22.30
C ALA A 305 86.98 -42.02 -21.44
N ALA A 306 86.52 -42.28 -20.21
CA ALA A 306 87.10 -43.30 -19.32
C ALA A 306 86.94 -44.73 -19.87
N GLU A 307 85.85 -45.02 -20.60
CA GLU A 307 85.66 -46.29 -21.30
C GLU A 307 86.63 -46.43 -22.47
N ARG A 308 86.82 -45.38 -23.28
CA ARG A 308 87.84 -45.37 -24.34
C ARG A 308 89.24 -45.57 -23.80
N GLU A 309 89.61 -44.87 -22.72
CA GLU A 309 90.90 -45.04 -22.05
C GLU A 309 91.07 -46.48 -21.51
N ARG A 310 90.02 -47.08 -20.93
CA ARG A 310 90.03 -48.49 -20.52
C ARG A 310 90.17 -49.47 -21.70
N VAL A 311 89.50 -49.21 -22.81
CA VAL A 311 89.58 -50.04 -24.03
C VAL A 311 90.96 -49.91 -24.69
N GLU A 312 91.53 -48.71 -24.73
CA GLU A 312 92.90 -48.47 -25.22
C GLU A 312 93.94 -49.15 -24.30
N ALA A 313 93.82 -49.00 -22.98
CA ALA A 313 94.69 -49.68 -22.02
C ALA A 313 94.54 -51.21 -22.06
N ALA A 314 93.33 -51.73 -22.29
CA ALA A 314 93.09 -53.16 -22.49
C ALA A 314 93.71 -53.67 -23.80
N ALA A 315 93.61 -52.90 -24.89
CA ALA A 315 94.25 -53.21 -26.17
C ALA A 315 95.78 -53.14 -26.10
N GLU A 316 96.35 -52.18 -25.35
CA GLU A 316 97.78 -52.10 -25.09
C GLU A 316 98.26 -53.29 -24.22
N LYS A 317 97.52 -53.63 -23.15
CA LYS A 317 97.77 -54.84 -22.36
C LYS A 317 97.74 -56.10 -23.21
N GLN A 318 96.74 -56.24 -24.09
CA GLN A 318 96.63 -57.41 -24.98
C GLN A 318 97.80 -57.47 -25.97
N ARG A 319 98.23 -56.35 -26.56
CA ARG A 319 99.43 -56.29 -27.42
C ARG A 319 100.69 -56.72 -26.67
N LEU A 320 100.88 -56.26 -25.43
CA LEU A 320 102.01 -56.66 -24.59
C LEU A 320 101.95 -58.14 -24.21
N GLU A 321 100.76 -58.69 -23.97
CA GLU A 321 100.56 -60.13 -23.72
C GLU A 321 100.83 -60.98 -24.98
N GLU A 322 100.44 -60.50 -26.18
CA GLU A 322 100.75 -61.12 -27.47
C GLU A 322 102.26 -61.06 -27.79
N GLU A 323 102.93 -59.94 -27.51
CA GLU A 323 104.39 -59.77 -27.68
C GLU A 323 105.18 -60.67 -26.72
N LEU A 324 104.79 -60.73 -25.43
CA LEU A 324 105.36 -61.66 -24.45
C LEU A 324 105.10 -63.13 -24.82
N ALA A 325 103.95 -63.45 -25.41
CA ALA A 325 103.66 -64.80 -25.91
C ALA A 325 104.52 -65.16 -27.12
N ALA A 326 104.74 -64.21 -28.04
CA ALA A 326 105.63 -64.38 -29.19
C ALA A 326 107.09 -64.59 -28.76
N GLU A 327 107.59 -63.81 -27.80
CA GLU A 327 108.96 -63.98 -27.28
C GLU A 327 109.13 -65.34 -26.55
N ARG A 328 108.11 -65.78 -25.80
CA ARG A 328 108.11 -67.13 -25.20
C ARG A 328 108.14 -68.23 -26.26
N ALA A 329 107.30 -68.13 -27.29
CA ALA A 329 107.27 -69.10 -28.38
C ALA A 329 108.61 -69.17 -29.15
N GLU A 330 109.30 -68.04 -29.32
CA GLU A 330 110.64 -68.04 -29.92
C GLU A 330 111.69 -68.71 -29.01
N ARG A 331 111.67 -68.42 -27.69
CA ARG A 331 112.55 -69.09 -26.72
C ARG A 331 112.30 -70.60 -26.67
N GLU A 332 111.04 -71.04 -26.72
CA GLU A 332 110.67 -72.45 -26.78
C GLU A 332 111.13 -73.11 -28.08
N ARG A 333 111.01 -72.43 -29.23
CA ARG A 333 111.55 -72.93 -30.51
C ARG A 333 113.07 -73.12 -30.46
N LEU A 334 113.80 -72.14 -29.92
CA LEU A 334 115.27 -72.21 -29.77
C LEU A 334 115.70 -73.29 -28.77
N ALA A 335 114.92 -73.53 -27.72
CA ALA A 335 115.15 -74.64 -26.79
C ALA A 335 114.93 -76.00 -27.46
N ALA A 336 113.84 -76.17 -28.22
CA ALA A 336 113.54 -77.39 -28.95
C ALA A 336 114.59 -77.69 -30.05
N GLU A 337 115.10 -76.66 -30.72
CA GLU A 337 116.17 -76.81 -31.74
C GLU A 337 117.50 -77.26 -31.11
N ALA A 338 117.83 -76.76 -29.90
CA ALA A 338 118.98 -77.20 -29.13
C ALA A 338 118.83 -78.64 -28.57
N GLU A 339 117.61 -79.08 -28.26
CA GLU A 339 117.31 -80.44 -27.80
C GLU A 339 117.36 -81.45 -28.96
N ALA A 340 116.80 -81.10 -30.12
CA ALA A 340 116.87 -81.90 -31.34
C ALA A 340 118.32 -82.17 -31.79
N ALA A 341 119.22 -81.18 -31.63
CA ALA A 341 120.65 -81.35 -31.91
C ALA A 341 121.33 -82.40 -31.02
N ARG A 342 120.92 -82.54 -29.75
CA ARG A 342 121.48 -83.52 -28.80
C ARG A 342 121.01 -84.94 -29.10
N LEU A 343 119.74 -85.13 -29.43
CA LEU A 343 119.16 -86.43 -29.79
C LEU A 343 119.78 -87.00 -31.08
N ALA A 344 120.13 -86.15 -32.05
CA ALA A 344 120.78 -86.56 -33.30
C ALA A 344 122.22 -87.10 -33.14
N GLU A 345 122.89 -86.81 -32.00
CA GLU A 345 124.22 -87.33 -31.69
C GLU A 345 124.16 -88.67 -30.94
N GLN A 346 123.20 -88.84 -30.03
CA GLN A 346 123.00 -90.10 -29.27
C GLN A 346 122.63 -91.28 -30.18
N LEU A 347 121.78 -91.06 -31.18
CA LEU A 347 121.33 -92.11 -32.11
C LEU A 347 122.46 -92.76 -32.94
N LYS A 348 123.62 -92.10 -33.10
CA LYS A 348 124.78 -92.66 -33.80
C LYS A 348 125.59 -93.65 -32.95
N VAL A 349 125.41 -93.64 -31.63
CA VAL A 349 126.15 -94.52 -30.70
C VAL A 349 125.38 -95.83 -30.49
N GLU A 350 124.05 -95.77 -30.36
CA GLU A 350 123.22 -96.96 -30.09
C GLU A 350 123.12 -97.93 -31.29
N GLU A 351 123.16 -97.42 -32.54
CA GLU A 351 123.05 -98.27 -33.73
C GLU A 351 124.27 -99.20 -33.93
N ALA A 352 125.43 -98.83 -33.38
CA ALA A 352 126.64 -99.65 -33.42
C ALA A 352 126.60 -100.85 -32.44
N GLU A 353 125.95 -100.71 -31.28
CA GLU A 353 125.89 -101.80 -30.27
C GLU A 353 124.81 -102.85 -30.58
N ARG A 354 123.76 -102.49 -31.32
CA ARG A 354 122.63 -103.39 -31.59
C ARG A 354 123.02 -104.60 -32.45
N LEU A 355 123.95 -104.42 -33.41
CA LEU A 355 124.35 -105.44 -34.37
C LEU A 355 125.22 -106.58 -33.79
N GLU A 356 125.80 -106.41 -32.60
CA GLU A 356 126.65 -107.44 -31.97
C GLU A 356 125.88 -108.30 -30.96
N ARG A 357 124.85 -107.73 -30.29
CA ARG A 357 124.05 -108.44 -29.28
C ARG A 357 123.10 -109.50 -29.86
N GLU A 358 122.56 -109.27 -31.07
CA GLU A 358 121.60 -110.19 -31.70
C GLU A 358 122.23 -111.53 -32.16
N ARG A 359 123.55 -111.60 -32.31
CA ARG A 359 124.26 -112.82 -32.81
C ARG A 359 124.57 -113.86 -31.72
N LEU A 360 124.46 -113.50 -30.44
CA LEU A 360 124.86 -114.35 -29.30
C LEU A 360 123.69 -114.85 -28.43
N ALA A 361 122.51 -114.22 -28.50
CA ALA A 361 121.39 -114.52 -27.59
C ALA A 361 120.43 -115.65 -28.05
N ALA A 362 120.52 -116.12 -29.31
CA ALA A 362 119.51 -117.01 -29.90
C ALA A 362 119.81 -118.53 -29.76
N LEU A 363 120.87 -118.93 -29.04
CA LEU A 363 121.31 -120.33 -28.96
C LEU A 363 121.07 -121.05 -27.62
N GLU A 364 120.66 -120.35 -26.54
CA GLU A 364 120.70 -120.93 -25.18
C GLU A 364 119.41 -120.89 -24.33
N ALA A 365 118.29 -120.35 -24.82
CA ALA A 365 117.05 -120.18 -24.01
C ALA A 365 115.86 -121.08 -24.44
N LEU A 366 116.11 -122.24 -25.03
CA LEU A 366 115.09 -123.26 -25.38
C LEU A 366 114.92 -124.32 -24.27
N ALA A 367 115.09 -123.93 -22.99
CA ALA A 367 114.99 -124.83 -21.84
C ALA A 367 114.49 -124.07 -20.59
N ALA A 368 113.65 -124.73 -19.79
CA ALA A 368 112.92 -124.21 -18.61
C ALA A 368 111.80 -123.19 -18.96
N ALA A 369 110.59 -123.64 -19.31
CA ALA A 369 109.54 -124.09 -18.37
C ALA A 369 108.96 -122.90 -17.57
N GLU A 370 107.70 -122.48 -17.71
CA GLU A 370 106.44 -123.20 -17.94
C GLU A 370 106.05 -124.18 -16.81
N ALA A 371 104.90 -123.87 -16.19
CA ALA A 371 104.05 -124.77 -15.40
C ALA A 371 104.45 -125.15 -13.96
N GLU A 372 104.45 -124.17 -13.06
CA GLU A 372 103.77 -124.39 -11.77
C GLU A 372 102.91 -123.16 -11.42
N ALA A 373 101.60 -123.38 -11.28
CA ALA A 373 100.60 -122.36 -10.99
C ALA A 373 99.88 -122.74 -9.71
N ALA A 374 99.39 -121.75 -8.96
CA ALA A 374 98.06 -121.72 -8.33
C ALA A 374 97.98 -120.71 -7.17
N GLU A 375 96.73 -120.43 -6.83
CA GLU A 375 96.24 -119.97 -5.53
C GLU A 375 96.30 -118.48 -5.18
N ALA A 376 95.09 -117.95 -5.00
CA ALA A 376 94.70 -116.92 -4.03
C ALA A 376 95.26 -115.48 -4.13
N ALA A 377 94.48 -114.45 -3.82
CA ALA A 377 93.02 -114.36 -3.68
C ALA A 377 92.65 -112.88 -3.52
N ARG A 378 91.39 -112.52 -3.86
CA ARG A 378 90.62 -111.39 -3.29
C ARG A 378 91.22 -109.98 -3.48
N VAL A 379 90.58 -109.07 -4.22
CA VAL A 379 89.19 -108.57 -4.04
C VAL A 379 88.86 -108.27 -2.58
N ALA A 380 89.19 -107.06 -2.16
CA ALA A 380 88.49 -106.26 -1.17
C ALA A 380 89.23 -104.91 -1.02
N GLU A 381 88.64 -103.76 -0.72
CA GLU A 381 87.24 -103.32 -0.63
C GLU A 381 87.29 -101.85 -0.15
N GLU A 382 86.18 -101.11 -0.30
CA GLU A 382 85.82 -100.00 0.59
C GLU A 382 86.61 -98.68 0.68
N ALA A 383 85.88 -97.74 1.29
CA ALA A 383 86.31 -96.53 1.99
C ALA A 383 86.65 -95.31 1.11
N ARG A 384 85.71 -94.37 0.89
CA ARG A 384 85.16 -93.37 1.85
C ARG A 384 86.19 -92.28 2.18
N GLN A 385 85.86 -91.00 2.32
CA GLN A 385 84.64 -90.20 2.11
C GLN A 385 85.13 -88.73 1.93
N ALA A 386 84.48 -87.87 1.14
CA ALA A 386 83.47 -86.87 1.54
C ALA A 386 83.94 -85.77 2.52
N GLU A 387 83.21 -84.65 2.52
CA GLU A 387 83.45 -83.37 3.23
C GLU A 387 84.56 -82.47 2.63
N GLU A 388 84.42 -81.13 2.61
CA GLU A 388 83.55 -80.28 3.46
C GLU A 388 83.05 -78.99 2.75
N ALA A 389 81.78 -78.60 3.01
CA ALA A 389 81.19 -77.25 3.11
C ALA A 389 81.43 -76.12 2.05
N ARG A 390 80.49 -75.21 1.74
CA ARG A 390 79.05 -74.99 2.05
C ARG A 390 78.44 -73.92 1.09
N LEU A 391 77.12 -74.02 0.85
CA LEU A 391 76.04 -72.98 0.78
C LEU A 391 76.41 -71.47 0.54
N ALA A 392 75.60 -70.60 -0.09
CA ALA A 392 74.14 -70.59 -0.30
C ALA A 392 73.69 -69.55 -1.38
N GLU A 393 72.40 -69.63 -1.82
CA GLU A 393 71.41 -68.51 -1.88
C GLU A 393 71.64 -67.30 -2.85
N GLU A 394 70.66 -66.59 -3.43
CA GLU A 394 69.28 -66.84 -3.91
C GLU A 394 68.86 -65.62 -4.80
N ALA A 395 67.68 -65.66 -5.42
CA ALA A 395 66.83 -64.50 -5.75
C ALA A 395 67.10 -63.59 -6.99
N ARG A 396 66.24 -63.83 -8.00
CA ARG A 396 65.35 -62.86 -8.68
C ARG A 396 65.87 -61.79 -9.67
N VAL A 397 65.50 -62.05 -10.94
CA VAL A 397 64.62 -61.23 -11.81
C VAL A 397 64.89 -59.71 -11.95
N ALA A 398 65.25 -59.32 -13.17
CA ALA A 398 64.77 -58.11 -13.85
C ALA A 398 64.62 -58.38 -15.36
N GLU A 399 64.00 -57.42 -16.06
CA GLU A 399 63.98 -57.18 -17.53
C GLU A 399 62.85 -57.88 -18.32
N GLU A 400 62.04 -57.26 -19.20
CA GLU A 400 61.59 -55.85 -19.50
C GLU A 400 60.12 -56.03 -20.05
N ALA A 401 59.28 -55.06 -20.43
CA ALA A 401 59.37 -53.65 -20.83
C ALA A 401 58.17 -52.85 -20.22
N ARG A 402 57.93 -51.54 -20.33
CA ARG A 402 58.08 -50.49 -21.38
C ARG A 402 57.27 -50.76 -22.66
N GLN A 403 55.98 -50.41 -22.66
CA GLN A 403 55.43 -49.06 -22.96
C GLN A 403 54.99 -48.90 -24.43
N VAL A 404 54.15 -47.88 -24.63
CA VAL A 404 53.47 -47.40 -25.85
C VAL A 404 52.04 -47.95 -25.98
N GLU A 405 50.98 -47.17 -26.19
CA GLU A 405 50.63 -45.73 -26.15
C GLU A 405 49.16 -45.67 -26.63
N GLU A 406 48.43 -44.58 -26.37
CA GLU A 406 47.16 -44.23 -27.05
C GLU A 406 46.08 -45.32 -27.30
N ALA A 407 45.00 -45.29 -26.51
CA ALA A 407 43.69 -44.81 -27.04
C ALA A 407 42.53 -44.91 -26.01
N ARG A 408 42.04 -43.73 -25.61
CA ARG A 408 40.64 -43.30 -25.74
C ARG A 408 39.50 -44.29 -25.35
N VAL A 409 38.87 -43.98 -24.21
CA VAL A 409 37.43 -44.18 -23.89
C VAL A 409 36.92 -45.62 -23.78
N ALA A 410 36.60 -46.02 -22.56
CA ALA A 410 35.65 -47.09 -22.25
C ALA A 410 34.41 -46.49 -21.55
N GLU A 411 33.68 -45.68 -22.31
CA GLU A 411 32.30 -45.32 -22.01
C GLU A 411 31.40 -46.52 -22.36
N GLU A 412 30.41 -46.76 -21.52
CA GLU A 412 29.20 -47.59 -21.68
C GLU A 412 29.06 -48.50 -22.93
N ALA A 413 28.72 -49.78 -22.72
CA ALA A 413 27.30 -50.17 -22.65
C ALA A 413 27.05 -51.69 -22.81
N ARG A 414 25.82 -52.08 -22.41
CA ARG A 414 25.09 -53.34 -22.70
C ARG A 414 25.47 -54.53 -21.81
N GLN A 415 24.60 -54.99 -20.90
CA GLN A 415 23.24 -55.53 -21.08
C GLN A 415 23.18 -56.85 -21.84
N ALA A 416 23.12 -57.95 -21.08
CA ALA A 416 22.29 -59.15 -21.27
C ALA A 416 22.46 -59.98 -19.97
N GLU A 417 21.53 -60.81 -19.51
CA GLU A 417 20.49 -61.51 -20.26
C GLU A 417 19.21 -61.69 -19.42
N GLU A 418 18.05 -61.54 -20.07
CA GLU A 418 16.74 -61.84 -19.49
C GLU A 418 16.50 -63.37 -19.50
N ALA A 419 15.76 -63.93 -18.52
CA ALA A 419 14.52 -64.68 -18.78
C ALA A 419 14.00 -65.55 -17.60
N ARG A 420 12.76 -65.23 -17.21
CA ARG A 420 11.63 -66.16 -16.94
C ARG A 420 11.69 -67.24 -15.83
N VAL A 421 10.79 -67.03 -14.85
CA VAL A 421 9.73 -67.97 -14.37
C VAL A 421 10.12 -69.40 -13.96
N ALA A 422 10.17 -69.63 -12.64
CA ALA A 422 9.57 -70.76 -11.90
C ALA A 422 9.64 -70.36 -10.39
N GLU A 423 8.57 -70.16 -9.63
CA GLU A 423 7.42 -71.02 -9.31
C GLU A 423 7.78 -72.26 -8.45
N GLU A 424 7.23 -72.24 -7.23
CA GLU A 424 6.93 -73.32 -6.27
C GLU A 424 7.69 -74.68 -6.29
N ALA A 425 8.33 -75.00 -5.16
CA ALA A 425 8.11 -76.23 -4.37
C ALA A 425 8.89 -76.13 -3.03
N ARG A 426 8.27 -75.85 -1.87
CA ARG A 426 7.51 -76.77 -0.99
C ARG A 426 8.18 -78.10 -0.64
N VAL A 427 8.40 -78.25 0.69
CA VAL A 427 8.09 -79.44 1.53
C VAL A 427 9.17 -80.51 1.74
N ALA A 428 9.02 -81.13 2.92
CA ALA A 428 9.65 -82.30 3.52
C ALA A 428 10.98 -82.04 4.25
N GLU A 429 11.07 -82.05 5.60
CA GLU A 429 10.54 -82.98 6.63
C GLU A 429 11.45 -84.22 6.81
N GLU A 430 11.76 -84.51 8.09
CA GLU A 430 12.40 -85.74 8.61
C GLU A 430 13.80 -86.10 8.04
N ALA A 431 14.82 -86.38 8.86
CA ALA A 431 14.75 -87.34 9.96
C ALA A 431 15.95 -87.26 10.93
N ARG A 432 15.69 -87.57 12.22
CA ARG A 432 16.61 -88.18 13.22
C ARG A 432 17.88 -87.39 13.56
N GLN A 433 18.11 -86.87 14.77
CA GLN A 433 17.85 -87.41 16.11
C GLN A 433 18.25 -88.90 16.29
N ALA A 434 19.47 -89.08 16.80
CA ALA A 434 19.85 -90.03 17.85
C ALA A 434 21.07 -89.40 18.58
N GLU A 435 21.15 -89.23 19.90
CA GLU A 435 20.94 -90.21 20.99
C GLU A 435 22.05 -91.28 20.92
N GLU A 436 22.90 -91.53 21.93
CA GLU A 436 22.80 -91.25 23.37
C GLU A 436 24.20 -91.27 24.06
N ALA A 437 24.25 -90.76 25.30
CA ALA A 437 25.14 -91.10 26.43
C ALA A 437 26.44 -91.93 26.20
N ARG A 438 27.56 -91.61 26.88
CA ARG A 438 27.69 -91.79 28.34
C ARG A 438 28.89 -91.09 28.98
N VAL A 439 28.66 -90.66 30.21
CA VAL A 439 29.65 -90.30 31.24
C VAL A 439 30.36 -91.55 31.78
N ALA A 440 31.67 -91.47 32.05
CA ALA A 440 32.32 -91.89 33.31
C ALA A 440 33.86 -91.78 33.25
N GLU A 441 34.42 -91.09 34.24
CA GLU A 441 35.67 -91.38 34.98
C GLU A 441 36.88 -91.98 34.24
N GLU A 442 37.97 -91.22 34.11
CA GLU A 442 38.97 -91.04 35.18
C GLU A 442 39.99 -92.19 35.22
N ALA A 443 40.99 -92.09 34.33
CA ALA A 443 42.22 -92.86 34.43
C ALA A 443 43.43 -91.95 34.12
N ARG A 444 43.85 -91.18 35.13
CA ARG A 444 45.24 -90.68 35.33
C ARG A 444 45.75 -89.74 34.23
N ALA A 445 45.70 -88.42 34.40
CA ALA A 445 46.48 -87.65 35.38
C ALA A 445 47.99 -88.00 35.38
N ALA A 446 48.79 -87.02 34.94
CA ALA A 446 50.25 -86.91 35.08
C ALA A 446 51.14 -87.81 34.20
N GLU A 447 51.18 -87.54 32.89
CA GLU A 447 52.45 -87.32 32.18
C GLU A 447 52.26 -86.38 30.97
N GLU A 448 53.23 -85.48 30.74
CA GLU A 448 53.43 -84.65 29.52
C GLU A 448 52.19 -83.93 28.90
N ALA A 449 51.74 -82.74 29.31
CA ALA A 449 52.35 -81.68 30.11
C ALA A 449 53.57 -80.95 29.50
N ARG A 450 53.84 -81.03 28.17
CA ARG A 450 54.93 -80.21 27.56
C ARG A 450 54.93 -79.91 26.03
N GLN A 451 53.85 -80.14 25.27
CA GLN A 451 53.81 -79.80 23.82
C GLN A 451 52.48 -79.19 23.31
N VAL A 452 51.81 -78.34 24.09
CA VAL A 452 50.58 -77.63 23.65
C VAL A 452 50.67 -76.10 23.81
N GLU A 453 51.68 -75.59 24.52
CA GLU A 453 51.75 -74.17 24.89
C GLU A 453 52.34 -73.26 23.80
N GLU A 454 53.05 -73.80 22.80
CA GLU A 454 53.59 -73.02 21.67
C GLU A 454 52.67 -72.96 20.44
N ALA A 455 51.73 -73.90 20.28
CA ALA A 455 50.76 -73.87 19.18
C ALA A 455 49.62 -72.87 19.44
N ARG A 456 49.20 -72.70 20.69
CA ARG A 456 48.03 -71.87 21.03
C ARG A 456 48.28 -70.37 20.85
N VAL A 457 49.50 -69.89 21.09
CA VAL A 457 49.81 -68.45 21.02
C VAL A 457 49.79 -67.91 19.58
N ALA A 458 50.13 -68.74 18.59
CA ALA A 458 50.11 -68.33 17.18
C ALA A 458 48.69 -68.29 16.58
N GLU A 459 47.81 -69.19 17.02
CA GLU A 459 46.40 -69.23 16.59
C GLU A 459 45.55 -68.19 17.34
N GLU A 460 45.78 -68.01 18.65
CA GLU A 460 45.12 -67.00 19.50
C GLU A 460 45.46 -65.57 19.04
N ALA A 461 46.69 -65.32 18.54
CA ALA A 461 47.07 -64.04 17.95
C ALA A 461 46.37 -63.75 16.60
N ARG A 462 46.30 -64.73 15.69
CA ARG A 462 45.61 -64.56 14.40
C ARG A 462 44.11 -64.43 14.57
N ALA A 463 43.50 -65.25 15.42
CA ALA A 463 42.08 -65.15 15.75
C ALA A 463 41.74 -63.80 16.41
N ALA A 464 42.62 -63.23 17.24
CA ALA A 464 42.42 -61.91 17.81
C ALA A 464 42.58 -60.76 16.79
N GLU A 465 43.43 -60.92 15.78
CA GLU A 465 43.62 -59.93 14.71
C GLU A 465 42.49 -60.00 13.66
N GLU A 466 42.06 -61.19 13.24
CA GLU A 466 40.87 -61.39 12.40
C GLU A 466 39.59 -60.96 13.12
N ALA A 467 39.44 -61.27 14.41
CA ALA A 467 38.31 -60.78 15.20
C ALA A 467 38.32 -59.25 15.33
N ARG A 468 39.48 -58.61 15.50
CA ARG A 468 39.59 -57.14 15.51
C ARG A 468 39.27 -56.53 14.16
N GLN A 469 39.75 -57.09 13.05
CA GLN A 469 39.43 -56.59 11.71
C GLN A 469 37.95 -56.82 11.36
N ALA A 470 37.35 -57.94 11.79
CA ALA A 470 35.92 -58.20 11.64
C ALA A 470 35.04 -57.32 12.55
N GLU A 471 35.50 -57.01 13.77
CA GLU A 471 34.82 -56.09 14.69
C GLU A 471 34.95 -54.63 14.22
N GLU A 472 36.11 -54.20 13.74
CA GLU A 472 36.34 -52.87 13.15
C GLU A 472 35.58 -52.71 11.82
N ALA A 473 35.51 -53.75 10.99
CA ALA A 473 34.65 -53.78 9.80
C ALA A 473 33.16 -53.73 10.16
N ARG A 474 32.71 -54.50 11.17
CA ARG A 474 31.33 -54.42 11.67
C ARG A 474 31.00 -53.06 12.28
N VAL A 475 31.89 -52.44 13.05
CA VAL A 475 31.69 -51.11 13.61
C VAL A 475 31.69 -50.05 12.51
N ALA A 476 32.50 -50.20 11.46
CA ALA A 476 32.45 -49.32 10.29
C ALA A 476 31.17 -49.51 9.45
N GLU A 477 30.67 -50.74 9.30
CA GLU A 477 29.40 -51.05 8.63
C GLU A 477 28.20 -50.58 9.45
N GLU A 478 28.21 -50.79 10.77
CA GLU A 478 27.18 -50.35 11.71
C GLU A 478 27.18 -48.82 11.85
N ALA A 479 28.34 -48.16 11.80
CA ALA A 479 28.45 -46.71 11.71
C ALA A 479 27.91 -46.17 10.38
N ARG A 480 28.23 -46.80 9.24
CA ARG A 480 27.67 -46.42 7.93
C ARG A 480 26.17 -46.66 7.85
N ALA A 481 25.66 -47.75 8.41
CA ALA A 481 24.24 -48.03 8.49
C ALA A 481 23.51 -47.03 9.41
N ALA A 482 24.14 -46.63 10.53
CA ALA A 482 23.62 -45.59 11.41
C ALA A 482 23.68 -44.19 10.79
N GLU A 483 24.71 -43.88 10.00
CA GLU A 483 24.84 -42.63 9.23
C GLU A 483 23.81 -42.58 8.09
N GLU A 484 23.62 -43.67 7.34
CA GLU A 484 22.60 -43.76 6.28
C GLU A 484 21.18 -43.74 6.88
N ALA A 485 20.94 -44.39 8.03
CA ALA A 485 19.68 -44.31 8.74
C ALA A 485 19.40 -42.90 9.29
N ARG A 486 20.42 -42.20 9.80
CA ARG A 486 20.32 -40.77 10.14
C ARG A 486 20.01 -39.93 8.91
N ARG A 487 20.74 -40.11 7.80
CA ARG A 487 20.51 -39.34 6.58
C ARG A 487 19.11 -39.56 6.02
N LYS A 488 18.58 -40.78 6.07
CA LYS A 488 17.20 -41.10 5.70
C LYS A 488 16.18 -40.46 6.66
N ALA A 489 16.43 -40.50 7.97
CA ALA A 489 15.55 -39.85 8.95
C ALA A 489 15.59 -38.31 8.87
N ASP A 490 16.73 -37.73 8.50
CA ASP A 490 16.89 -36.29 8.31
C ASP A 490 16.32 -35.84 6.94
N GLU A 491 16.44 -36.66 5.88
CA GLU A 491 15.74 -36.46 4.60
C GLU A 491 14.21 -36.60 4.75
N GLU A 492 13.73 -37.57 5.54
CA GLU A 492 12.30 -37.80 5.80
C GLU A 492 11.71 -36.66 6.64
N LYS A 493 12.41 -36.18 7.67
CA LYS A 493 12.02 -34.96 8.41
C LYS A 493 12.06 -33.71 7.55
N ALA A 494 13.08 -33.51 6.72
CA ALA A 494 13.12 -32.36 5.81
C ALA A 494 11.97 -32.42 4.79
N ALA A 495 11.54 -33.60 4.37
CA ALA A 495 10.36 -33.79 3.53
C ALA A 495 9.04 -33.60 4.28
N GLU A 496 8.97 -33.94 5.56
CA GLU A 496 7.83 -33.69 6.46
C GLU A 496 7.69 -32.18 6.74
N GLU A 497 8.76 -31.52 7.21
CA GLU A 497 8.83 -30.07 7.41
C GLU A 497 8.52 -29.28 6.13
N ALA A 498 8.97 -29.75 4.96
CA ALA A 498 8.63 -29.13 3.68
C ALA A 498 7.14 -29.27 3.33
N ARG A 499 6.51 -30.41 3.65
CA ARG A 499 5.07 -30.63 3.46
C ARG A 499 4.24 -29.82 4.44
N GLU A 500 4.64 -29.76 5.72
CA GLU A 500 3.98 -28.91 6.71
C GLU A 500 4.10 -27.42 6.33
N ALA A 501 5.24 -26.98 5.79
CA ALA A 501 5.42 -25.63 5.29
C ALA A 501 4.60 -25.33 4.01
N GLU A 502 4.39 -26.31 3.14
CA GLU A 502 3.51 -26.20 1.96
C GLU A 502 2.03 -26.19 2.37
N GLU A 503 1.62 -27.06 3.29
CA GLU A 503 0.26 -27.12 3.84
C GLU A 503 -0.08 -25.86 4.66
N ALA A 504 0.87 -25.33 5.45
CA ALA A 504 0.71 -24.06 6.16
C ALA A 504 0.53 -22.89 5.19
N LYS A 505 1.30 -22.83 4.09
CA LYS A 505 1.11 -21.81 3.05
C LYS A 505 -0.24 -21.96 2.34
N ALA A 506 -0.62 -23.18 1.99
CA ALA A 506 -1.93 -23.44 1.37
C ALA A 506 -3.10 -23.07 2.30
N ALA A 507 -2.96 -23.29 3.62
CA ALA A 507 -3.94 -22.89 4.63
C ALA A 507 -3.96 -21.36 4.84
N GLU A 508 -2.81 -20.69 4.78
CA GLU A 508 -2.73 -19.22 4.84
C GLU A 508 -3.33 -18.58 3.59
N GLU A 509 -2.99 -19.06 2.39
CA GLU A 509 -3.61 -18.62 1.12
C GLU A 509 -5.12 -18.87 1.11
N ALA A 510 -5.59 -20.02 1.61
CA ALA A 510 -7.01 -20.31 1.74
C ALA A 510 -7.72 -19.34 2.72
N ARG A 511 -7.09 -19.01 3.85
CA ARG A 511 -7.61 -18.02 4.80
C ARG A 511 -7.66 -16.61 4.20
N VAL A 512 -6.61 -16.18 3.51
CA VAL A 512 -6.56 -14.88 2.81
C VAL A 512 -7.62 -14.83 1.70
N ALA A 513 -7.84 -15.92 0.96
CA ALA A 513 -8.90 -16.02 -0.04
C ALA A 513 -10.31 -16.00 0.57
N GLU A 514 -10.52 -16.62 1.73
CA GLU A 514 -11.79 -16.57 2.48
C GLU A 514 -12.06 -15.17 3.05
N GLU A 515 -11.04 -14.51 3.60
CA GLU A 515 -11.12 -13.15 4.12
C GLU A 515 -11.38 -12.13 2.99
N ALA A 516 -10.68 -12.25 1.86
CA ALA A 516 -10.95 -11.46 0.66
C ALA A 516 -12.38 -11.66 0.13
N ARG A 517 -12.93 -12.88 0.19
CA ARG A 517 -14.34 -13.14 -0.14
C ARG A 517 -15.30 -12.47 0.84
N LYS A 518 -15.05 -12.54 2.15
CA LYS A 518 -15.88 -11.86 3.17
C LYS A 518 -15.85 -10.34 3.01
N VAL A 519 -14.70 -9.76 2.69
CA VAL A 519 -14.57 -8.32 2.41
C VAL A 519 -15.30 -7.94 1.12
N ALA A 520 -15.23 -8.77 0.07
CA ALA A 520 -15.98 -8.55 -1.17
C ALA A 520 -17.50 -8.67 -0.98
N GLU A 521 -17.96 -9.65 -0.19
CA GLU A 521 -19.37 -9.85 0.16
C GLU A 521 -19.90 -8.71 1.04
N ALA A 522 -19.14 -8.26 2.03
CA ALA A 522 -19.48 -7.10 2.86
C ALA A 522 -19.60 -5.83 2.02
N ARG A 523 -18.67 -5.57 1.09
CA ARG A 523 -18.74 -4.43 0.16
C ARG A 523 -19.95 -4.53 -0.78
N ALA A 524 -20.27 -5.71 -1.29
CA ALA A 524 -21.45 -5.92 -2.13
C ALA A 524 -22.76 -5.71 -1.35
N ALA A 525 -22.81 -6.11 -0.08
CA ALA A 525 -23.95 -5.88 0.81
C ALA A 525 -24.11 -4.39 1.19
N GLU A 526 -22.99 -3.67 1.40
CA GLU A 526 -22.97 -2.23 1.62
C GLU A 526 -23.43 -1.45 0.38
N GLU A 527 -22.91 -1.80 -0.81
CA GLU A 527 -23.33 -1.20 -2.08
C GLU A 527 -24.81 -1.46 -2.38
N ALA A 528 -25.32 -2.67 -2.10
CA ALA A 528 -26.74 -2.99 -2.21
C ALA A 528 -27.60 -2.15 -1.25
N ARG A 529 -27.18 -1.97 0.01
CA ARG A 529 -27.87 -1.09 0.96
C ARG A 529 -27.88 0.37 0.52
N LEU A 530 -26.76 0.89 0.02
CA LEU A 530 -26.67 2.26 -0.49
C LEU A 530 -27.53 2.46 -1.75
N ALA A 531 -27.68 1.44 -2.59
CA ALA A 531 -28.58 1.47 -3.74
C ALA A 531 -30.07 1.45 -3.30
N GLU A 532 -30.42 0.64 -2.30
CA GLU A 532 -31.77 0.60 -1.73
C GLU A 532 -32.13 1.93 -1.03
N GLU A 533 -31.20 2.50 -0.26
CA GLU A 533 -31.38 3.79 0.42
C GLU A 533 -31.57 4.95 -0.56
N LYS A 534 -30.77 5.01 -1.64
CA LYS A 534 -30.96 6.00 -2.72
C LYS A 534 -32.31 5.85 -3.40
N LYS A 535 -32.74 4.61 -3.69
CA LYS A 535 -34.05 4.34 -4.29
C LYS A 535 -35.19 4.76 -3.36
N ALA A 536 -35.08 4.53 -2.06
CA ALA A 536 -36.03 5.02 -1.06
C ALA A 536 -36.01 6.55 -0.93
N GLU A 537 -34.86 7.21 -1.08
CA GLU A 537 -34.76 8.67 -1.14
C GLU A 537 -35.42 9.25 -2.39
N GLU A 538 -35.17 8.67 -3.57
CA GLU A 538 -35.81 9.04 -4.83
C GLU A 538 -37.33 8.85 -4.78
N GLU A 539 -37.82 7.75 -4.20
CA GLU A 539 -39.25 7.50 -4.01
C GLU A 539 -39.89 8.51 -3.03
N ARG A 540 -39.25 8.79 -1.88
CA ARG A 540 -39.71 9.85 -0.95
C ARG A 540 -39.73 11.23 -1.62
N ARG A 541 -38.73 11.55 -2.43
CA ARG A 541 -38.63 12.82 -3.16
C ARG A 541 -39.73 12.94 -4.21
N ALA A 542 -39.99 11.87 -4.97
CA ALA A 542 -41.07 11.83 -5.95
C ALA A 542 -42.47 11.94 -5.28
N GLU A 543 -42.66 11.32 -4.11
CA GLU A 543 -43.90 11.48 -3.33
C GLU A 543 -44.07 12.91 -2.81
N ALA A 544 -43.02 13.51 -2.24
CA ALA A 544 -43.03 14.90 -1.78
C ALA A 544 -43.33 15.90 -2.93
N GLU A 545 -42.75 15.68 -4.11
CA GLU A 545 -43.02 16.49 -5.30
C GLU A 545 -44.48 16.34 -5.77
N ARG A 546 -45.04 15.12 -5.75
CA ARG A 546 -46.45 14.89 -6.08
C ARG A 546 -47.41 15.55 -5.08
N LEU A 547 -47.10 15.52 -3.79
CA LEU A 547 -47.89 16.20 -2.75
C LEU A 547 -47.81 17.73 -2.91
N ALA A 548 -46.62 18.28 -3.17
CA ALA A 548 -46.44 19.71 -3.45
C ALA A 548 -47.20 20.15 -4.71
N ALA A 549 -47.17 19.36 -5.79
CA ALA A 549 -47.92 19.62 -7.01
C ALA A 549 -49.45 19.56 -6.80
N ALA A 550 -49.94 18.60 -6.00
CA ALA A 550 -51.35 18.51 -5.63
C ALA A 550 -51.81 19.72 -4.81
N ALA A 551 -51.01 20.15 -3.82
CA ALA A 551 -51.29 21.34 -3.02
C ALA A 551 -51.28 22.62 -3.88
N ALA A 552 -50.33 22.76 -4.81
CA ALA A 552 -50.27 23.90 -5.73
C ALA A 552 -51.48 23.95 -6.69
N ALA A 553 -51.95 22.80 -7.16
CA ALA A 553 -53.16 22.70 -7.98
C ALA A 553 -54.42 23.08 -7.19
N GLU A 554 -54.53 22.67 -5.92
CA GLU A 554 -55.64 23.06 -5.04
C GLU A 554 -55.63 24.57 -4.73
N GLN A 555 -54.46 25.14 -4.42
CA GLN A 555 -54.30 26.60 -4.23
C GLN A 555 -54.71 27.37 -5.49
N THR A 556 -54.33 26.88 -6.68
CA THR A 556 -54.76 27.49 -7.95
C THR A 556 -56.28 27.46 -8.12
N ARG A 557 -56.92 26.31 -7.85
CA ARG A 557 -58.39 26.17 -7.89
C ARG A 557 -59.09 27.13 -6.93
N LEU A 558 -58.59 27.26 -5.70
CA LEU A 558 -59.14 28.18 -4.70
C LEU A 558 -58.95 29.66 -5.12
N ALA A 559 -57.81 30.01 -5.72
CA ALA A 559 -57.58 31.34 -6.26
C ALA A 559 -58.50 31.68 -7.45
N GLU A 560 -58.74 30.73 -8.35
CA GLU A 560 -59.70 30.87 -9.46
C GLU A 560 -61.14 31.02 -8.95
N GLU A 561 -61.54 30.25 -7.94
CA GLU A 561 -62.86 30.36 -7.32
C GLU A 561 -63.03 31.72 -6.61
N ALA A 562 -62.05 32.16 -5.83
CA ALA A 562 -62.04 33.48 -5.20
C ALA A 562 -62.09 34.61 -6.23
N ALA A 563 -61.34 34.52 -7.33
CA ALA A 563 -61.38 35.48 -8.42
C ALA A 563 -62.76 35.51 -9.12
N ARG A 564 -63.40 34.34 -9.29
CA ARG A 564 -64.76 34.24 -9.84
C ARG A 564 -65.81 34.86 -8.93
N LEU A 565 -65.73 34.63 -7.62
CA LEU A 565 -66.62 35.25 -6.63
C LEU A 565 -66.42 36.77 -6.57
N ALA A 566 -65.17 37.24 -6.62
CA ALA A 566 -64.86 38.67 -6.70
C ALA A 566 -65.42 39.30 -7.99
N ALA A 567 -65.30 38.63 -9.15
CA ALA A 567 -65.86 39.09 -10.40
C ALA A 567 -67.40 39.25 -10.32
N LEU A 568 -68.10 38.24 -9.80
CA LEU A 568 -69.56 38.30 -9.58
C LEU A 568 -69.95 39.46 -8.66
N ALA A 569 -69.25 39.65 -7.54
CA ALA A 569 -69.50 40.76 -6.62
C ALA A 569 -69.25 42.13 -7.27
N THR A 570 -68.22 42.28 -8.12
CA THR A 570 -68.00 43.53 -8.86
C THR A 570 -69.10 43.79 -9.91
N GLU A 571 -69.61 42.75 -10.56
CA GLU A 571 -70.73 42.91 -11.50
C GLU A 571 -72.01 43.33 -10.77
N GLU A 572 -72.37 42.66 -9.67
CA GLU A 572 -73.55 43.00 -8.86
C GLU A 572 -73.51 44.46 -8.38
N ASN A 573 -72.37 44.90 -7.85
CA ASN A 573 -72.16 46.30 -7.46
C ASN A 573 -72.32 47.27 -8.66
N ALA A 574 -71.78 46.92 -9.83
CA ALA A 574 -71.96 47.72 -11.04
C ALA A 574 -73.42 47.75 -11.52
N GLN A 575 -74.16 46.65 -11.38
CA GLN A 575 -75.59 46.59 -11.68
C GLN A 575 -76.40 47.47 -10.71
N LEU A 576 -76.13 47.39 -9.40
CA LEU A 576 -76.79 48.21 -8.38
C LEU A 576 -76.56 49.71 -8.62
N LEU A 577 -75.31 50.12 -8.92
CA LEU A 577 -74.99 51.51 -9.26
C LEU A 577 -75.75 51.99 -10.53
N ARG A 578 -75.85 51.14 -11.57
CA ARG A 578 -76.66 51.44 -12.77
C ARG A 578 -78.15 51.57 -12.44
N GLN A 579 -78.70 50.75 -11.55
CA GLN A 579 -80.10 50.86 -11.09
C GLN A 579 -80.33 52.16 -10.32
N GLN A 580 -79.46 52.50 -9.37
CA GLN A 580 -79.52 53.76 -8.62
C GLN A 580 -79.44 54.98 -9.55
N GLN A 581 -78.54 54.97 -10.54
CA GLN A 581 -78.46 56.05 -11.55
C GLN A 581 -79.73 56.16 -12.39
N ARG A 582 -80.32 55.04 -12.83
CA ARG A 582 -81.59 55.03 -13.58
C ARG A 582 -82.74 55.61 -12.77
N GLU A 583 -82.86 55.23 -11.50
CA GLU A 583 -83.90 55.77 -10.62
C GLU A 583 -83.68 57.24 -10.32
N LEU A 584 -82.44 57.67 -10.08
CA LEU A 584 -82.10 59.09 -9.91
C LEU A 584 -82.46 59.92 -11.16
N LEU A 585 -82.24 59.39 -12.37
CA LEU A 585 -82.68 60.02 -13.62
C LEU A 585 -84.22 60.03 -13.77
N ARG A 586 -84.92 58.98 -13.32
CA ARG A 586 -86.39 58.93 -13.30
C ARG A 586 -86.98 59.98 -12.36
N LEU A 587 -86.48 60.02 -11.12
CA LEU A 587 -86.84 61.00 -10.10
C LEU A 587 -86.51 62.44 -10.56
N ARG A 588 -85.38 62.64 -11.24
CA ARG A 588 -85.03 63.92 -11.89
C ARG A 588 -86.09 64.34 -12.90
N GLY A 589 -86.52 63.43 -13.78
CA GLY A 589 -87.58 63.69 -14.75
C GLY A 589 -88.91 64.10 -14.10
N LEU A 590 -89.30 63.40 -13.02
CA LEU A 590 -90.50 63.72 -12.23
C LEU A 590 -90.39 65.10 -11.56
N TYR A 591 -89.24 65.41 -10.97
CA TYR A 591 -88.96 66.70 -10.32
C TYR A 591 -89.09 67.88 -11.30
N PHE A 592 -88.39 67.83 -12.44
CA PHE A 592 -88.49 68.89 -13.45
C PHE A 592 -89.90 69.02 -14.04
N ASN A 593 -90.63 67.90 -14.19
CA ASN A 593 -92.02 67.94 -14.65
C ASN A 593 -92.94 68.60 -13.61
N SER A 594 -92.76 68.33 -12.31
CA SER A 594 -93.58 68.95 -11.25
C SER A 594 -93.37 70.47 -11.17
N ILE A 595 -92.12 70.94 -11.33
CA ILE A 595 -91.79 72.37 -11.47
C ILE A 595 -92.50 72.96 -12.69
N ARG A 596 -92.33 72.36 -13.88
CA ARG A 596 -92.96 72.84 -15.12
C ARG A 596 -94.48 72.96 -14.95
N GLN A 597 -95.15 71.95 -14.42
CA GLN A 597 -96.60 71.97 -14.18
C GLN A 597 -97.01 73.05 -13.16
N ARG A 598 -96.22 73.27 -12.10
CA ARG A 598 -96.48 74.35 -11.12
C ARG A 598 -96.39 75.72 -11.79
N VAL A 599 -95.40 75.94 -12.64
CA VAL A 599 -95.22 77.18 -13.42
C VAL A 599 -96.32 77.35 -14.47
N GLU A 600 -96.70 76.28 -15.16
CA GLU A 600 -97.74 76.26 -16.19
C GLU A 600 -99.13 76.59 -15.61
N ARG A 601 -99.49 76.01 -14.46
CA ARG A 601 -100.72 76.38 -13.72
C ARG A 601 -100.74 77.85 -13.28
N SER A 602 -99.57 78.47 -13.10
CA SER A 602 -99.42 79.88 -12.74
C SER A 602 -99.27 80.80 -13.97
N TRP A 603 -99.22 80.25 -15.19
CA TRP A 603 -98.96 81.01 -16.41
C TRP A 603 -100.23 81.62 -17.00
N ARG A 604 -100.14 82.90 -17.38
CA ARG A 604 -101.21 83.62 -18.08
C ARG A 604 -100.75 83.94 -19.50
N LYS A 605 -101.28 83.20 -20.47
CA LYS A 605 -100.98 83.36 -21.90
C LYS A 605 -101.23 84.83 -22.33
N PRO A 606 -100.22 85.54 -22.86
CA PRO A 606 -100.40 86.91 -23.33
C PRO A 606 -101.30 86.94 -24.59
N PRO A 607 -102.10 88.01 -24.79
CA PRO A 607 -102.93 88.15 -25.97
C PRO A 607 -102.09 88.25 -27.25
N GLY A 608 -102.61 87.72 -28.36
CA GLY A 608 -101.92 87.74 -29.66
C GLY A 608 -100.84 86.68 -29.88
N LEU A 609 -100.64 85.75 -28.94
CA LEU A 609 -99.60 84.71 -29.06
C LEU A 609 -100.00 83.57 -30.02
N THR A 610 -99.33 83.52 -31.17
CA THR A 610 -99.39 82.46 -32.17
C THR A 610 -98.11 81.61 -32.18
N GLY A 611 -98.24 80.30 -32.43
CA GLY A 611 -97.11 79.35 -32.42
C GLY A 611 -96.90 78.62 -31.09
N LYS A 612 -95.87 77.75 -31.05
CA LYS A 612 -95.48 76.98 -29.86
C LYS A 612 -94.58 77.83 -28.94
N VAL A 613 -94.77 77.71 -27.63
CA VAL A 613 -93.90 78.33 -26.62
C VAL A 613 -92.86 77.31 -26.18
N ASN A 614 -91.58 77.69 -26.26
CA ASN A 614 -90.46 76.89 -25.81
C ASN A 614 -89.42 77.85 -25.23
N CYS A 615 -89.39 77.95 -23.90
CA CYS A 615 -88.51 78.87 -23.18
C CYS A 615 -87.55 78.11 -22.25
N THR A 616 -86.28 78.46 -22.28
CA THR A 616 -85.27 77.98 -21.32
C THR A 616 -85.26 78.94 -20.12
N VAL A 617 -85.61 78.44 -18.94
CA VAL A 617 -85.74 79.22 -17.71
C VAL A 617 -84.73 78.73 -16.67
N SER A 618 -83.95 79.66 -16.10
CA SER A 618 -83.02 79.45 -14.99
C SER A 618 -83.57 80.15 -13.75
N VAL A 619 -83.69 79.42 -12.64
CA VAL A 619 -84.31 79.90 -11.41
C VAL A 619 -83.38 79.67 -10.24
N LEU A 620 -83.04 80.74 -9.52
CA LEU A 620 -82.36 80.64 -8.23
C LEU A 620 -83.42 80.44 -7.15
N GLN A 621 -83.34 79.35 -6.39
CA GLN A 621 -84.30 79.00 -5.34
C GLN A 621 -83.63 78.82 -3.95
N SER A 622 -84.41 78.92 -2.88
CA SER A 622 -84.01 78.46 -1.55
C SER A 622 -84.18 76.94 -1.40
N VAL A 623 -83.69 76.33 -0.32
CA VAL A 623 -83.89 74.90 -0.03
C VAL A 623 -85.38 74.59 0.19
N GLY A 624 -86.18 75.57 0.63
CA GLY A 624 -87.64 75.50 0.71
C GLY A 624 -88.37 75.77 -0.61
N GLY A 625 -87.65 75.88 -1.74
CA GLY A 625 -88.23 76.12 -3.07
C GLY A 625 -88.63 77.58 -3.37
N GLU A 626 -88.36 78.53 -2.48
CA GLU A 626 -88.74 79.93 -2.69
C GLU A 626 -87.94 80.55 -3.85
N VAL A 627 -88.62 81.24 -4.76
CA VAL A 627 -88.02 81.82 -5.97
C VAL A 627 -87.31 83.14 -5.66
N LEU A 628 -85.98 83.11 -5.66
CA LEU A 628 -85.11 84.26 -5.38
C LEU A 628 -84.82 85.09 -6.65
N LYS A 629 -84.52 84.42 -7.77
CA LYS A 629 -84.23 85.06 -9.07
C LYS A 629 -84.77 84.22 -10.22
N VAL A 630 -85.27 84.87 -11.27
CA VAL A 630 -85.71 84.24 -12.52
C VAL A 630 -84.98 84.87 -13.68
N GLU A 631 -84.37 84.05 -14.53
CA GLU A 631 -83.68 84.43 -15.75
C GLU A 631 -84.26 83.60 -16.90
N VAL A 632 -84.86 84.27 -17.89
CA VAL A 632 -85.40 83.62 -19.09
C VAL A 632 -84.35 83.78 -20.20
N GLU A 633 -83.60 82.72 -20.46
CA GLU A 633 -82.42 82.75 -21.34
C GLU A 633 -82.83 82.83 -22.81
N GLU A 634 -83.59 81.84 -23.27
CA GLU A 634 -84.03 81.68 -24.65
C GLU A 634 -85.55 81.47 -24.69
N CYS A 635 -86.23 82.00 -25.71
CA CYS A 635 -87.66 81.76 -25.95
C CYS A 635 -87.97 81.77 -27.45
N GLU A 636 -88.40 80.64 -27.99
CA GLU A 636 -89.02 80.58 -29.32
C GLU A 636 -90.36 81.34 -29.31
N GLY A 637 -90.63 82.13 -30.36
CA GLY A 637 -91.75 83.10 -30.38
C GLY A 637 -91.49 84.39 -29.59
N GLY A 638 -90.21 84.70 -29.29
CA GLY A 638 -89.73 85.63 -28.26
C GLY A 638 -90.04 87.13 -28.36
N ASN A 639 -91.32 87.52 -28.36
CA ASN A 639 -91.71 88.87 -27.99
C ASN A 639 -91.43 89.16 -26.48
N ALA A 640 -91.24 90.42 -26.11
CA ALA A 640 -90.91 90.79 -24.72
C ALA A 640 -92.05 90.46 -23.73
N ALA A 641 -93.30 90.51 -24.19
CA ALA A 641 -94.49 90.17 -23.40
C ALA A 641 -94.52 88.68 -22.99
N LEU A 642 -94.09 87.76 -23.87
CA LEU A 642 -93.96 86.33 -23.58
C LEU A 642 -92.89 86.09 -22.52
N ARG A 643 -91.69 86.66 -22.69
CA ARG A 643 -90.60 86.55 -21.70
C ARG A 643 -91.05 87.06 -20.33
N LYS A 644 -91.73 88.22 -20.27
CA LYS A 644 -92.25 88.77 -19.01
C LYS A 644 -93.40 87.94 -18.42
N SER A 645 -94.29 87.40 -19.25
CA SER A 645 -95.37 86.50 -18.83
C SER A 645 -94.82 85.20 -18.22
N VAL A 646 -93.78 84.60 -18.82
CA VAL A 646 -93.10 83.42 -18.27
C VAL A 646 -92.37 83.77 -16.96
N GLU A 647 -91.64 84.89 -16.89
CA GLU A 647 -90.98 85.32 -15.65
C GLU A 647 -92.00 85.50 -14.49
N ASN A 648 -93.13 86.15 -14.77
CA ASN A 648 -94.19 86.36 -13.79
C ASN A 648 -94.82 85.03 -13.34
N ALA A 649 -95.01 84.06 -14.24
CA ALA A 649 -95.53 82.74 -13.91
C ALA A 649 -94.60 81.94 -12.99
N VAL A 650 -93.29 82.03 -13.22
CA VAL A 650 -92.28 81.39 -12.37
C VAL A 650 -92.26 82.03 -10.97
N ARG A 651 -92.36 83.36 -10.87
CA ARG A 651 -92.48 84.03 -9.56
C ARG A 651 -93.77 83.66 -8.84
N ALA A 652 -94.89 83.60 -9.56
CA ALA A 652 -96.19 83.18 -9.02
C ALA A 652 -96.27 81.66 -8.69
N ALA A 653 -95.32 80.86 -9.18
CA ALA A 653 -95.21 79.43 -8.85
C ALA A 653 -94.59 79.19 -7.47
N SER A 654 -93.92 80.19 -6.89
CA SER A 654 -93.21 80.10 -5.61
C SER A 654 -94.12 79.70 -4.43
N PRO A 655 -93.66 78.85 -3.49
CA PRO A 655 -92.46 78.03 -3.59
C PRO A 655 -92.62 76.92 -4.65
N LEU A 656 -91.53 76.61 -5.34
CA LEU A 656 -91.44 75.46 -6.24
C LEU A 656 -91.52 74.14 -5.45
N PRO A 657 -91.95 73.03 -6.08
CA PRO A 657 -91.96 71.72 -5.43
C PRO A 657 -90.57 71.32 -4.93
N ALA A 658 -90.50 70.62 -3.80
CA ALA A 658 -89.25 70.08 -3.28
C ALA A 658 -88.70 68.95 -4.18
N ALA A 659 -87.38 68.77 -4.17
CA ALA A 659 -86.74 67.64 -4.84
C ALA A 659 -87.06 66.33 -4.09
N PRO A 660 -87.41 65.23 -4.80
CA PRO A 660 -87.76 63.95 -4.16
C PRO A 660 -86.54 63.19 -3.60
N ASP A 661 -85.32 63.57 -4.00
CA ASP A 661 -84.05 63.10 -3.44
C ASP A 661 -83.14 64.33 -3.25
N PRO A 662 -82.43 64.49 -2.12
CA PRO A 662 -81.50 65.60 -1.90
C PRO A 662 -80.44 65.77 -2.99
N LYS A 663 -79.98 64.69 -3.64
CA LYS A 663 -79.00 64.71 -4.75
C LYS A 663 -79.53 65.35 -6.02
N LEU A 664 -80.85 65.58 -6.12
CA LEU A 664 -81.52 66.24 -7.25
C LEU A 664 -81.78 67.73 -7.01
N PHE A 665 -81.58 68.22 -5.78
CA PHE A 665 -81.76 69.63 -5.49
C PHE A 665 -80.59 70.44 -6.05
N ASP A 666 -80.88 71.31 -7.02
CA ASP A 666 -79.98 72.38 -7.43
C ASP A 666 -80.55 73.73 -6.97
N ARG A 667 -79.70 74.55 -6.37
CA ARG A 667 -80.03 75.92 -5.98
C ARG A 667 -80.31 76.80 -7.20
N ARG A 668 -79.72 76.49 -8.37
CA ARG A 668 -80.00 77.12 -9.66
C ARG A 668 -80.64 76.10 -10.60
N VAL A 669 -81.95 75.91 -10.48
CA VAL A 669 -82.69 74.95 -11.30
C VAL A 669 -82.93 75.51 -12.71
N LYS A 670 -82.53 74.77 -13.74
CA LYS A 670 -82.71 75.12 -15.16
C LYS A 670 -83.67 74.15 -15.84
N PHE A 671 -84.76 74.64 -16.42
CA PHE A 671 -85.79 73.80 -17.04
C PHE A 671 -86.37 74.40 -18.33
N TYR A 672 -86.97 73.55 -19.16
CA TYR A 672 -87.65 73.95 -20.38
C TYR A 672 -89.14 74.15 -20.12
N PHE A 673 -89.59 75.40 -20.19
CA PHE A 673 -91.00 75.77 -20.15
C PHE A 673 -91.63 75.59 -21.53
N ARG A 674 -92.44 74.55 -21.65
CA ARG A 674 -93.25 74.19 -22.82
C ARG A 674 -94.67 73.92 -22.34
N PRO A 675 -95.54 74.94 -22.27
CA PRO A 675 -96.94 74.77 -21.90
C PRO A 675 -97.66 73.95 -22.98
N SER A 676 -98.67 73.21 -22.54
CA SER A 676 -99.50 72.33 -23.37
C SER A 676 -100.52 73.05 -24.25
#